data_AF-A0A0Q6UAN3-F1
#
_entry.id   AF-A0A0Q6UAN3-F1
#
_cell.length_a   1.000
_cell.length_b   1.000
_cell.length_c   1.000
_cell.angle_alpha   90.00
_cell.angle_beta   90.00
_cell.angle_gamma   90.00
#
_symmetry.space_group_name_H-M   'P 1'
#
loop_
_entity.id
_entity.type
_entity.pdbx_description
1 polymer ?
#
loop_
_entity_poly.entity_id
_entity_poly.type
_entity_poly.pdbx_seq_one_letter_code
_entity_poly.pdbx_strand_id
1 'polypeptide(L)'
;MASAAPTVSADLHWLGDAPPAAPGAAVWGAPWPRGAMKPKTAMTAIDADGQALPLQTWPLAYWPDGSLKWTGHAVAGVSGKGFQVKPGKPVSPAKPVQVRETPERIEVVAGDLVCRFGRSGGALIESVVLAGRETLRGGRLVCLNQTLPPGDLGPRETQVFDGVVQAVTVEQRGPVRAVVRFDGHHRGGGRDWLPFTVRVAVDVEGRLALTHSFVFDGDGNKDFVAGLGIRFDVPLTDELQNRHVRFAGEGEGIWGEAVRNLPGWQPAKFALAGKFPDQLRGERVPDLAAMDAKTRDQLLTVPAWDGYRLFQGDADAFAIDKRTNTKSSWLRADHGGRAPGLGYIGGVSGGVAFGVRHFWQRHPTGLEIEGATTDAATVTLWLWSPQAGAMDLRHYSDRAHGLEIQYEDVEEGHSTPLGVARTNQVFLWPVAATPPRETLSAMARTTAEPPLPVSAPAYYRACGVFGVWAPVDRSTPVKAKLEAEHERLLAFYQHEIEQRRWYGFWDHGDVMHTYDQDRHVWRYDVGGYAWDNSELVPDLWLWTAFMRTGRADVFRMAEAMTRHTGEVDVHHLGPFKGLGSRHNVSHWGDGAKEARISQSLLRRHYYYLTADERTGDLMAELVDADHALAAVNPVRKVAGKTSYPTQARSGPDWFAFASNWLVAWERTGDTRWRDKIVKGLDAIAASSNGMFTGPPFGYDPATATLYDLGSAFTGSYHLVTIMGGAEFVFELDSLIDDPAWAKAWTRFCAYYSAPLAERQAALGPKAIDRYFAYPVWHARLTAWAARKLNDPVLAQRAWQEFLSEGRGGKTSRPAPIERVAGVSVLDPIDEMANVSTNQSSQWSLNLFELMALVGDAAPATLPAGWE
;
A
#
# COMPACT_ATOMS: atom_id res chain seq x y z
N MET A 1 -26.97 7.53 -25.09
CA MET A 1 -27.37 8.88 -24.66
C MET A 1 -26.24 9.84 -25.02
N ALA A 2 -26.54 11.01 -25.59
CA ALA A 2 -25.53 12.01 -25.93
C ALA A 2 -24.85 12.51 -24.63
N SER A 3 -23.55 12.27 -24.52
CA SER A 3 -22.73 12.73 -23.39
C SER A 3 -22.69 14.26 -23.43
N ALA A 4 -23.13 14.89 -22.33
CA ALA A 4 -22.74 16.27 -22.04
C ALA A 4 -21.21 16.35 -22.10
N ALA A 5 -20.67 17.41 -22.69
CA ALA A 5 -19.23 17.65 -22.70
C ALA A 5 -18.73 17.59 -21.24
N PRO A 6 -17.67 16.82 -20.95
CA PRO A 6 -17.26 16.58 -19.58
C PRO A 6 -16.90 17.90 -18.90
N THR A 7 -17.50 18.13 -17.73
CA THR A 7 -17.21 19.30 -16.91
C THR A 7 -15.74 19.28 -16.49
N VAL A 8 -15.03 20.39 -16.71
CA VAL A 8 -13.61 20.56 -16.34
C VAL A 8 -13.47 20.84 -14.83
N SER A 9 -14.34 20.24 -14.01
CA SER A 9 -14.36 20.40 -12.56
C SER A 9 -14.50 19.04 -11.89
N ALA A 10 -13.73 18.80 -10.84
CA ALA A 10 -13.79 17.62 -10.01
C ALA A 10 -14.51 17.97 -8.70
N ASP A 11 -15.67 17.34 -8.48
CA ASP A 11 -16.34 17.39 -7.18
C ASP A 11 -15.73 16.31 -6.28
N LEU A 12 -15.40 16.69 -5.05
CA LEU A 12 -14.68 15.87 -4.10
C LEU A 12 -15.47 15.73 -2.80
N HIS A 13 -15.45 14.53 -2.25
CA HIS A 13 -15.93 14.19 -0.93
C HIS A 13 -14.86 13.40 -0.19
N TRP A 14 -15.02 13.24 1.11
CA TRP A 14 -14.11 12.44 1.92
C TRP A 14 -14.41 10.96 1.74
N LEU A 15 -13.37 10.15 1.50
CA LEU A 15 -13.49 8.71 1.47
C LEU A 15 -14.14 8.22 2.78
N GLY A 16 -15.28 7.54 2.69
CA GLY A 16 -16.02 7.03 3.84
C GLY A 16 -16.74 8.10 4.66
N ASP A 17 -16.99 9.29 4.08
CA ASP A 17 -17.59 10.44 4.76
C ASP A 17 -16.84 10.86 6.03
N ALA A 18 -15.52 10.63 6.05
CA ALA A 18 -14.63 10.88 7.18
C ALA A 18 -13.76 12.13 6.96
N PRO A 19 -14.25 13.35 7.30
CA PRO A 19 -13.46 14.56 7.20
C PRO A 19 -12.28 14.56 8.21
N PRO A 20 -11.28 15.45 8.02
CA PRO A 20 -10.18 15.61 8.96
C PRO A 20 -10.64 15.82 10.39
N ALA A 21 -10.20 14.92 11.28
CA ALA A 21 -10.47 15.01 12.71
C ALA A 21 -9.37 15.77 13.47
N ALA A 22 -8.17 15.89 12.88
CA ALA A 22 -7.04 16.61 13.43
C ALA A 22 -6.38 17.52 12.39
N PRO A 23 -5.59 18.53 12.79
CA PRO A 23 -4.87 19.40 11.88
C PRO A 23 -3.95 18.62 10.92
N GLY A 24 -4.00 19.00 9.64
CA GLY A 24 -3.17 18.43 8.58
C GLY A 24 -3.74 18.73 7.19
N ALA A 25 -2.85 18.95 6.22
CA ALA A 25 -3.27 19.07 4.83
C ALA A 25 -3.68 17.72 4.25
N ALA A 26 -4.72 17.70 3.42
CA ALA A 26 -5.13 16.52 2.67
C ALA A 26 -4.42 16.49 1.31
N VAL A 27 -4.02 15.30 0.86
CA VAL A 27 -3.28 15.06 -0.38
C VAL A 27 -3.99 13.98 -1.18
N TRP A 28 -4.19 14.22 -2.47
CA TRP A 28 -4.86 13.27 -3.37
C TRP A 28 -4.48 13.56 -4.82
N GLY A 29 -4.92 12.71 -5.75
CA GLY A 29 -4.91 13.03 -7.17
C GLY A 29 -6.29 13.02 -7.81
N ALA A 30 -6.44 13.81 -8.88
CA ALA A 30 -7.66 13.94 -9.66
C ALA A 30 -7.36 13.76 -11.16
N PRO A 31 -8.18 12.97 -11.90
CA PRO A 31 -8.02 12.83 -13.33
C PRO A 31 -8.71 13.94 -14.10
N TRP A 32 -8.32 14.09 -15.37
CA TRP A 32 -8.95 15.02 -16.30
C TRP A 32 -9.20 14.34 -17.65
N PRO A 33 -10.31 14.66 -18.35
CA PRO A 33 -10.56 14.12 -19.68
C PRO A 33 -9.46 14.52 -20.68
N ARG A 34 -9.20 13.64 -21.65
CA ARG A 34 -8.24 13.89 -22.74
C ARG A 34 -8.54 15.20 -23.47
N GLY A 35 -7.52 16.03 -23.65
CA GLY A 35 -7.60 17.33 -24.31
C GLY A 35 -8.21 18.46 -23.45
N ALA A 36 -8.75 18.16 -22.26
CA ALA A 36 -9.44 19.17 -21.46
C ALA A 36 -8.50 20.17 -20.77
N MET A 37 -7.30 19.73 -20.38
CA MET A 37 -6.38 20.49 -19.53
C MET A 37 -4.97 20.54 -20.13
N LYS A 38 -4.46 21.75 -20.41
CA LYS A 38 -3.07 21.92 -20.82
C LYS A 38 -2.13 21.74 -19.62
N PRO A 39 -0.85 21.33 -19.80
CA PRO A 39 0.10 21.13 -18.70
C PRO A 39 0.27 22.29 -17.71
N LYS A 40 0.03 23.53 -18.17
CA LYS A 40 0.19 24.76 -17.36
C LYS A 40 -1.14 25.32 -16.83
N THR A 41 -2.25 24.59 -16.94
CA THR A 41 -3.54 25.06 -16.44
C THR A 41 -3.48 25.25 -14.93
N ALA A 42 -3.71 26.48 -14.46
CA ALA A 42 -3.84 26.80 -13.05
C ALA A 42 -5.20 26.29 -12.51
N MET A 43 -5.23 25.88 -11.24
CA MET A 43 -6.42 25.33 -10.60
C MET A 43 -6.70 26.04 -9.28
N THR A 44 -7.98 26.06 -8.90
CA THR A 44 -8.45 26.55 -7.60
C THR A 44 -9.37 25.52 -6.97
N ALA A 45 -9.41 25.50 -5.64
CA ALA A 45 -10.39 24.75 -4.86
C ALA A 45 -11.41 25.72 -4.25
N ILE A 46 -12.67 25.32 -4.19
CA ILE A 46 -13.75 26.03 -3.50
C ILE A 46 -14.52 25.06 -2.61
N ASP A 47 -14.94 25.51 -1.43
CA ASP A 47 -15.83 24.74 -0.58
C ASP A 47 -17.29 24.81 -1.04
N ALA A 48 -18.18 24.19 -0.26
CA ALA A 48 -19.62 24.16 -0.54
C ALA A 48 -20.29 25.55 -0.51
N ASP A 49 -19.71 26.52 0.22
CA ASP A 49 -20.19 27.90 0.30
C ASP A 49 -19.60 28.80 -0.81
N GLY A 50 -18.75 28.23 -1.68
CA GLY A 50 -18.06 28.94 -2.75
C GLY A 50 -16.84 29.73 -2.30
N GLN A 51 -16.39 29.56 -1.05
CA GLN A 51 -15.19 30.19 -0.53
C GLN A 51 -13.96 29.45 -1.05
N ALA A 52 -12.94 30.21 -1.47
CA ALA A 52 -11.74 29.63 -2.03
C ALA A 52 -10.84 29.04 -0.95
N LEU A 53 -10.34 27.83 -1.21
CA LEU A 53 -9.48 27.07 -0.31
C LEU A 53 -8.00 27.18 -0.75
N PRO A 54 -7.04 27.24 0.19
CA PRO A 54 -5.62 27.13 -0.12
C PRO A 54 -5.32 25.83 -0.88
N LEU A 55 -4.81 25.96 -2.12
CA LEU A 55 -4.56 24.82 -3.00
C LEU A 55 -3.15 24.87 -3.59
N GLN A 56 -2.51 23.72 -3.59
CA GLN A 56 -1.28 23.43 -4.31
C GLN A 56 -1.53 22.29 -5.31
N THR A 57 -1.01 22.41 -6.54
CA THR A 57 -1.25 21.47 -7.64
C THR A 57 0.03 21.15 -8.42
N TRP A 58 0.20 19.89 -8.84
CA TRP A 58 1.30 19.44 -9.70
C TRP A 58 0.83 18.34 -10.67
N PRO A 59 1.49 18.13 -11.83
CA PRO A 59 1.16 17.03 -12.73
C PRO A 59 1.57 15.67 -12.15
N LEU A 60 0.78 14.63 -12.43
CA LEU A 60 1.12 13.22 -12.14
C LEU A 60 1.22 12.37 -13.40
N ALA A 61 0.38 12.65 -14.40
CA ALA A 61 0.41 11.96 -15.69
C ALA A 61 -0.21 12.81 -16.81
N TYR A 62 0.09 12.42 -18.03
CA TYR A 62 -0.28 13.06 -19.29
C TYR A 62 -0.96 12.06 -20.22
N TRP A 63 -1.89 12.56 -21.02
CA TRP A 63 -2.45 11.83 -22.16
C TRP A 63 -1.46 11.83 -23.34
N PRO A 64 -1.66 10.97 -24.35
CA PRO A 64 -0.81 10.94 -25.55
C PRO A 64 -0.75 12.27 -26.32
N ASP A 65 -1.76 13.13 -26.19
CA ASP A 65 -1.78 14.47 -26.79
C ASP A 65 -1.06 15.55 -25.96
N GLY A 66 -0.44 15.15 -24.84
CA GLY A 66 0.27 16.03 -23.90
C GLY A 66 -0.63 16.80 -22.93
N SER A 67 -1.96 16.62 -22.98
CA SER A 67 -2.87 17.17 -21.96
C SER A 67 -2.70 16.45 -20.62
N LEU A 68 -3.07 17.10 -19.52
CA LEU A 68 -3.01 16.49 -18.18
C LEU A 68 -4.01 15.32 -18.10
N LYS A 69 -3.51 14.12 -17.75
CA LYS A 69 -4.32 12.94 -17.43
C LYS A 69 -4.66 12.91 -15.96
N TRP A 70 -3.68 13.20 -15.10
CA TRP A 70 -3.82 13.28 -13.64
C TRP A 70 -3.02 14.44 -13.08
N THR A 71 -3.56 15.08 -12.04
CA THR A 71 -2.84 16.03 -11.19
C THR A 71 -2.90 15.63 -9.74
N GLY A 72 -1.83 15.91 -9.01
CA GLY A 72 -1.75 15.79 -7.56
C GLY A 72 -2.08 17.14 -6.92
N HIS A 73 -2.71 17.08 -5.75
CA HIS A 73 -3.18 18.24 -5.02
C HIS A 73 -2.85 18.15 -3.55
N ALA A 74 -2.66 19.31 -2.91
CA ALA A 74 -2.68 19.45 -1.47
C ALA A 74 -3.58 20.62 -1.09
N VAL A 75 -4.48 20.39 -0.13
CA VAL A 75 -5.46 21.39 0.37
C VAL A 75 -5.38 21.49 1.88
N ALA A 76 -5.61 22.69 2.39
CA ALA A 76 -5.67 23.00 3.82
C ALA A 76 -6.98 23.70 4.18
N GLY A 77 -7.34 23.70 5.46
CA GLY A 77 -8.53 24.39 5.97
C GLY A 77 -9.89 23.84 5.54
N VAL A 78 -10.00 22.57 5.12
CA VAL A 78 -11.28 21.99 4.69
C VAL A 78 -12.06 21.43 5.90
N SER A 79 -13.18 22.06 6.24
CA SER A 79 -14.06 21.64 7.35
C SER A 79 -15.40 21.04 6.89
N GLY A 80 -15.75 21.17 5.60
CA GLY A 80 -17.01 20.69 5.03
C GLY A 80 -16.98 19.22 4.58
N LYS A 81 -18.14 18.70 4.18
CA LYS A 81 -18.30 17.32 3.66
C LYS A 81 -17.62 17.08 2.30
N GLY A 82 -17.30 18.15 1.58
CA GLY A 82 -16.72 18.10 0.26
C GLY A 82 -16.35 19.49 -0.27
N PHE A 83 -15.69 19.51 -1.41
CA PHE A 83 -15.21 20.70 -2.09
C PHE A 83 -15.03 20.42 -3.58
N GLN A 84 -14.81 21.45 -4.40
CA GLN A 84 -14.64 21.33 -5.84
C GLN A 84 -13.28 21.86 -6.27
N VAL A 85 -12.60 21.16 -7.19
CA VAL A 85 -11.41 21.66 -7.90
C VAL A 85 -11.75 21.95 -9.36
N LYS A 86 -11.32 23.11 -9.86
CA LYS A 86 -11.55 23.55 -11.26
C LYS A 86 -10.45 24.49 -11.76
N PRO A 87 -10.33 24.72 -13.08
CA PRO A 87 -9.49 25.77 -13.63
C PRO A 87 -9.77 27.12 -12.97
N GLY A 88 -8.71 27.79 -12.53
CA GLY A 88 -8.83 29.06 -11.84
C GLY A 88 -7.53 29.51 -11.21
N LYS A 89 -7.54 30.74 -10.68
CA LYS A 89 -6.39 31.29 -9.97
C LYS A 89 -6.28 30.59 -8.59
N PRO A 90 -5.16 29.93 -8.28
CA PRO A 90 -4.98 29.29 -6.97
C PRO A 90 -4.96 30.33 -5.86
N VAL A 91 -5.51 29.95 -4.71
CA VAL A 91 -5.40 30.70 -3.46
C VAL A 91 -4.27 30.12 -2.63
N SER A 92 -3.43 30.99 -2.08
CA SER A 92 -2.40 30.64 -1.11
C SER A 92 -2.94 30.85 0.31
N PRO A 93 -2.49 30.06 1.30
CA PRO A 93 -2.83 30.31 2.69
C PRO A 93 -2.17 31.62 3.16
N ALA A 94 -2.72 32.23 4.21
CA ALA A 94 -2.27 33.53 4.73
C ALA A 94 -0.78 33.55 5.14
N LYS A 95 -0.30 32.44 5.69
CA LYS A 95 1.13 32.19 5.99
C LYS A 95 1.59 30.96 5.18
N PRO A 96 2.05 31.13 3.92
CA PRO A 96 2.47 30.01 3.09
C PRO A 96 3.70 29.31 3.63
N VAL A 97 3.79 28.00 3.36
CA VAL A 97 5.01 27.23 3.66
C VAL A 97 6.18 27.79 2.86
N GLN A 98 7.31 28.01 3.53
CA GLN A 98 8.55 28.50 2.93
C GLN A 98 9.67 27.50 3.13
N VAL A 99 10.49 27.30 2.10
CA VAL A 99 11.68 26.45 2.15
C VAL A 99 12.91 27.31 1.92
N ARG A 100 13.87 27.25 2.84
CA ARG A 100 15.18 27.90 2.75
C ARG A 100 16.26 26.84 2.78
N GLU A 101 17.26 27.01 1.94
CA GLU A 101 18.37 26.08 1.85
C GLU A 101 19.68 26.80 2.11
N THR A 102 20.53 26.17 2.92
CA THR A 102 21.95 26.49 3.04
C THR A 102 22.76 25.25 2.64
N PRO A 103 24.09 25.38 2.47
CA PRO A 103 24.95 24.21 2.25
C PRO A 103 24.92 23.18 3.38
N GLU A 104 24.54 23.58 4.59
CA GLU A 104 24.51 22.72 5.79
C GLU A 104 23.12 22.14 6.07
N ARG A 105 22.06 22.91 5.83
CA ARG A 105 20.69 22.53 6.25
C ARG A 105 19.59 23.00 5.31
N ILE A 106 18.42 22.37 5.45
CA ILE A 106 17.14 22.80 4.87
C ILE A 106 16.25 23.25 6.02
N GLU A 107 15.70 24.45 5.92
CA GLU A 107 14.74 25.01 6.88
C GLU A 107 13.38 25.14 6.20
N VAL A 108 12.35 24.53 6.81
CA VAL A 108 10.96 24.64 6.34
C VAL A 108 10.16 25.38 7.40
N VAL A 109 9.53 26.48 7.01
CA VAL A 109 8.74 27.36 7.87
C VAL A 109 7.26 27.26 7.49
N ALA A 110 6.41 26.95 8.46
CA ALA A 110 4.95 26.87 8.31
C ALA A 110 4.28 27.65 9.45
N GLY A 111 3.92 28.91 9.19
CA GLY A 111 3.45 29.81 10.25
C GLY A 111 4.52 30.05 11.32
N ASP A 112 4.24 29.66 12.55
CA ASP A 112 5.16 29.80 13.69
C ASP A 112 5.99 28.52 13.94
N LEU A 113 5.82 27.50 13.08
CA LEU A 113 6.59 26.26 13.07
C LEU A 113 7.83 26.42 12.19
N VAL A 114 9.00 26.03 12.71
CA VAL A 114 10.26 25.97 11.98
C VAL A 114 10.86 24.58 12.14
N CYS A 115 10.96 23.85 11.04
CA CYS A 115 11.60 22.54 10.96
C CYS A 115 12.98 22.68 10.33
N ARG A 116 14.02 22.11 10.96
CA ARG A 116 15.38 22.08 10.43
C ARG A 116 15.82 20.66 10.15
N PHE A 117 16.39 20.49 8.98
CA PHE A 117 16.80 19.22 8.42
C PHE A 117 18.26 19.30 8.01
N GLY A 118 19.09 18.43 8.58
CA GLY A 118 20.51 18.36 8.23
C GLY A 118 20.69 17.69 6.87
N ARG A 119 21.71 18.12 6.12
CA ARG A 119 22.04 17.49 4.83
C ARG A 119 22.92 16.24 4.93
N SER A 120 23.44 15.94 6.12
CA SER A 120 24.33 14.81 6.37
C SER A 120 24.32 14.43 7.85
N GLY A 121 24.90 13.28 8.19
CA GLY A 121 25.03 12.82 9.58
C GLY A 121 23.86 11.94 10.02
N GLY A 122 23.71 11.79 11.35
CA GLY A 122 22.78 10.83 11.94
C GLY A 122 21.34 11.32 12.17
N ALA A 123 21.10 12.62 12.02
CA ALA A 123 19.79 13.24 12.28
C ALA A 123 19.09 13.60 10.97
N LEU A 124 17.91 13.02 10.74
CA LEU A 124 16.96 13.44 9.71
C LEU A 124 16.34 14.80 10.07
N ILE A 125 15.93 14.94 11.33
CA ILE A 125 15.33 16.16 11.88
C ILE A 125 16.27 16.72 12.94
N GLU A 126 16.93 17.83 12.65
CA GLU A 126 17.83 18.48 13.62
C GLU A 126 17.01 19.06 14.78
N SER A 127 15.99 19.86 14.46
CA SER A 127 15.12 20.52 15.44
C SER A 127 13.77 20.87 14.84
N VAL A 128 12.72 20.84 15.66
CA VAL A 128 11.41 21.41 15.37
C VAL A 128 11.12 22.45 16.45
N VAL A 129 10.84 23.67 16.03
CA VAL A 129 10.58 24.82 16.91
C VAL A 129 9.19 25.35 16.63
N LEU A 130 8.34 25.43 17.64
CA LEU A 130 7.00 26.02 17.56
C LEU A 130 6.95 27.27 18.43
N ALA A 131 6.62 28.42 17.83
CA ALA A 131 6.52 29.71 18.52
C ALA A 131 7.76 30.03 19.37
N GLY A 132 8.96 29.74 18.85
CA GLY A 132 10.24 29.99 19.51
C GLY A 132 10.69 28.92 20.51
N ARG A 133 9.86 27.92 20.83
CA ARG A 133 10.20 26.82 21.73
C ARG A 133 10.54 25.55 20.94
N GLU A 134 11.67 24.93 21.25
CA GLU A 134 12.04 23.62 20.69
C GLU A 134 11.11 22.52 21.25
N THR A 135 10.40 21.82 20.36
CA THR A 135 9.45 20.75 20.71
C THR A 135 10.02 19.36 20.48
N LEU A 136 10.95 19.23 19.54
CA LEU A 136 11.59 17.98 19.14
C LEU A 136 12.99 18.29 18.62
N ARG A 137 13.97 17.42 18.90
CA ARG A 137 15.31 17.48 18.30
C ARG A 137 15.88 16.09 18.04
N GLY A 138 16.87 16.02 17.14
CA GLY A 138 17.65 14.81 16.89
C GLY A 138 16.82 13.62 16.39
N GLY A 139 15.85 13.86 15.52
CA GLY A 139 15.08 12.80 14.86
C GLY A 139 15.98 11.91 14.00
N ARG A 140 16.10 10.63 14.36
CA ARG A 140 17.09 9.67 13.85
C ARG A 140 16.49 8.28 13.69
N LEU A 141 17.09 7.46 12.83
CA LEU A 141 16.71 6.06 12.64
C LEU A 141 17.60 5.15 13.48
N VAL A 142 17.04 4.07 14.01
CA VAL A 142 17.77 3.07 14.79
C VAL A 142 17.40 1.66 14.33
N CYS A 143 18.41 0.81 14.21
CA CYS A 143 18.25 -0.63 14.00
C CYS A 143 19.07 -1.41 15.04
N LEU A 144 18.50 -2.49 15.55
CA LEU A 144 19.16 -3.45 16.41
C LEU A 144 19.27 -4.77 15.65
N ASN A 145 20.45 -5.38 15.64
CA ASN A 145 20.69 -6.69 15.03
C ASN A 145 21.21 -7.67 16.09
N GLN A 146 20.81 -8.94 16.00
CA GLN A 146 21.33 -10.02 16.83
C GLN A 146 22.09 -11.04 15.99
N THR A 147 23.04 -11.72 16.63
CA THR A 147 23.89 -12.74 16.01
C THR A 147 23.30 -14.15 16.03
N LEU A 148 22.19 -14.36 16.74
CA LEU A 148 21.53 -15.66 16.87
C LEU A 148 20.08 -15.56 16.41
N PRO A 149 19.53 -16.62 15.80
CA PRO A 149 18.13 -16.69 15.45
C PRO A 149 17.24 -16.61 16.70
N PRO A 150 15.97 -16.19 16.55
CA PRO A 150 15.00 -16.28 17.62
C PRO A 150 14.84 -17.73 18.13
N GLY A 151 14.62 -17.89 19.44
CA GLY A 151 14.49 -19.19 20.11
C GLY A 151 15.79 -19.81 20.61
N ASP A 152 16.95 -19.43 20.06
CA ASP A 152 18.24 -19.94 20.52
C ASP A 152 18.62 -19.37 21.90
N LEU A 153 19.04 -20.23 22.83
CA LEU A 153 19.34 -19.86 24.24
C LEU A 153 20.81 -19.46 24.47
N GLY A 154 21.63 -19.40 23.41
CA GLY A 154 23.04 -19.05 23.50
C GLY A 154 23.29 -17.58 23.89
N PRO A 155 24.53 -17.22 24.28
CA PRO A 155 24.93 -15.84 24.44
C PRO A 155 24.70 -15.06 23.15
N ARG A 156 23.88 -14.01 23.20
CA ARG A 156 23.57 -13.15 22.05
C ARG A 156 24.25 -11.80 22.20
N GLU A 157 24.84 -11.32 21.12
CA GLU A 157 25.31 -9.93 21.02
C GLU A 157 24.26 -9.10 20.29
N THR A 158 23.93 -7.93 20.82
CA THR A 158 23.06 -6.97 20.14
C THR A 158 23.92 -5.83 19.60
N GLN A 159 23.95 -5.69 18.29
CA GLN A 159 24.62 -4.59 17.60
C GLN A 159 23.62 -3.47 17.33
N VAL A 160 24.05 -2.23 17.55
CA VAL A 160 23.25 -1.02 17.30
C VAL A 160 23.75 -0.37 16.01
N PHE A 161 22.80 0.02 15.16
CA PHE A 161 23.05 0.75 13.93
C PHE A 161 22.22 2.02 13.92
N ASP A 162 22.86 3.14 13.59
CA ASP A 162 22.20 4.44 13.45
C ASP A 162 22.03 4.76 11.96
N GLY A 163 20.90 5.37 11.60
CA GLY A 163 20.70 5.89 10.25
C GLY A 163 21.69 7.01 9.93
N VAL A 164 22.36 6.94 8.79
CA VAL A 164 23.29 7.96 8.29
C VAL A 164 22.76 8.48 6.96
N VAL A 165 22.49 9.78 6.92
CA VAL A 165 22.04 10.50 5.72
C VAL A 165 23.21 10.62 4.73
N GLN A 166 22.97 10.17 3.50
CA GLN A 166 23.89 10.32 2.38
C GLN A 166 23.48 11.44 1.42
N ALA A 167 22.18 11.59 1.18
CA ALA A 167 21.64 12.60 0.28
C ALA A 167 20.34 13.18 0.80
N VAL A 168 20.12 14.47 0.53
CA VAL A 168 18.89 15.18 0.87
C VAL A 168 18.42 16.04 -0.29
N THR A 169 17.16 15.86 -0.67
CA THR A 169 16.53 16.53 -1.81
C THR A 169 15.21 17.19 -1.40
N VAL A 170 15.00 18.45 -1.75
CA VAL A 170 13.67 19.07 -1.68
C VAL A 170 12.88 18.65 -2.91
N GLU A 171 12.01 17.65 -2.78
CA GLU A 171 11.20 17.14 -3.89
C GLU A 171 10.02 18.04 -4.22
N GLN A 172 9.47 18.75 -3.22
CA GLN A 172 8.31 19.60 -3.41
C GLN A 172 8.43 20.94 -2.69
N ARG A 173 8.08 22.01 -3.41
CA ARG A 173 7.90 23.37 -2.89
C ARG A 173 6.51 23.84 -3.23
N GLY A 174 5.73 24.15 -2.22
CA GLY A 174 4.48 24.84 -2.46
C GLY A 174 3.91 25.49 -1.22
N PRO A 175 2.85 26.29 -1.41
CA PRO A 175 2.33 27.15 -0.36
C PRO A 175 1.58 26.38 0.73
N VAL A 176 1.15 25.15 0.47
CA VAL A 176 0.39 24.29 1.41
C VAL A 176 1.30 23.26 2.09
N ARG A 177 2.24 22.66 1.35
CA ARG A 177 3.21 21.71 1.89
C ARG A 177 4.54 21.75 1.15
N ALA A 178 5.61 21.37 1.86
CA ALA A 178 6.91 21.07 1.29
C ALA A 178 7.32 19.64 1.65
N VAL A 179 8.13 19.00 0.79
CA VAL A 179 8.61 17.62 0.98
C VAL A 179 10.12 17.58 0.88
N VAL A 180 10.75 17.02 1.91
CA VAL A 180 12.19 16.78 1.97
C VAL A 180 12.43 15.27 2.00
N ARG A 181 13.14 14.75 1.00
CA ARG A 181 13.58 13.36 0.90
C ARG A 181 15.00 13.22 1.44
N PHE A 182 15.22 12.15 2.19
CA PHE A 182 16.50 11.71 2.72
C PHE A 182 16.76 10.30 2.21
N ASP A 183 17.93 10.07 1.64
CA ASP A 183 18.41 8.73 1.29
C ASP A 183 19.68 8.43 2.10
N GLY A 184 19.80 7.19 2.57
CA GLY A 184 20.91 6.79 3.42
C GLY A 184 20.91 5.31 3.75
N HIS A 185 21.63 4.93 4.79
CA HIS A 185 21.78 3.55 5.27
C HIS A 185 21.94 3.51 6.79
N HIS A 186 21.81 2.34 7.39
CA HIS A 186 22.11 2.10 8.80
C HIS A 186 23.59 1.72 8.97
N ARG A 187 24.32 2.40 9.86
CA ARG A 187 25.75 2.20 10.11
C ARG A 187 26.00 1.77 11.55
N GLY A 188 26.83 0.74 11.73
CA GLY A 188 27.14 0.13 13.03
C GLY A 188 27.91 -1.16 12.84
N GLY A 189 28.49 -1.72 13.91
CA GLY A 189 29.15 -3.04 13.86
C GLY A 189 30.24 -3.21 12.78
N GLY A 190 30.83 -2.11 12.30
CA GLY A 190 31.83 -2.13 11.22
C GLY A 190 31.29 -2.23 9.78
N ARG A 191 29.97 -2.14 9.55
CA ARG A 191 29.34 -2.19 8.22
C ARG A 191 28.23 -1.14 8.03
N ASP A 192 27.88 -0.94 6.77
CA ASP A 192 26.72 -0.19 6.31
C ASP A 192 25.73 -1.18 5.70
N TRP A 193 24.43 -1.07 6.04
CA TRP A 193 23.36 -1.95 5.54
C TRP A 193 21.98 -1.29 5.76
N LEU A 194 20.90 -1.96 5.37
CA LEU A 194 19.51 -1.48 5.40
C LEU A 194 19.39 -0.07 4.82
N PRO A 195 19.60 0.11 3.50
CA PRO A 195 19.37 1.39 2.85
C PRO A 195 17.93 1.85 3.10
N PHE A 196 17.79 3.15 3.36
CA PHE A 196 16.52 3.78 3.65
C PHE A 196 16.26 4.97 2.73
N THR A 197 14.98 5.23 2.51
CA THR A 197 14.45 6.50 2.00
C THR A 197 13.41 7.00 2.98
N VAL A 198 13.60 8.21 3.51
CA VAL A 198 12.60 8.89 4.35
C VAL A 198 12.15 10.16 3.68
N ARG A 199 10.84 10.39 3.58
CA ARG A 199 10.26 11.67 3.19
C ARG A 199 9.62 12.33 4.38
N VAL A 200 9.97 13.58 4.65
CA VAL A 200 9.31 14.44 5.64
C VAL A 200 8.51 15.50 4.90
N ALA A 201 7.18 15.39 4.94
CA ALA A 201 6.27 16.43 4.48
C ALA A 201 5.90 17.34 5.64
N VAL A 202 6.12 18.65 5.48
CA VAL A 202 5.67 19.68 6.45
C VAL A 202 4.54 20.45 5.80
N ASP A 203 3.38 20.47 6.44
CA ASP A 203 2.19 21.17 5.95
C ASP A 203 1.90 22.47 6.72
N VAL A 204 1.07 23.32 6.11
CA VAL A 204 0.71 24.64 6.63
C VAL A 204 -0.10 24.58 7.94
N GLU A 205 -0.68 23.41 8.26
CA GLU A 205 -1.42 23.14 9.50
C GLU A 205 -0.48 22.72 10.65
N GLY A 206 0.83 22.69 10.40
CA GLY A 206 1.86 22.43 11.41
C GLY A 206 2.10 20.96 11.71
N ARG A 207 1.61 20.04 10.87
CA ARG A 207 1.87 18.60 10.99
C ARG A 207 3.11 18.22 10.17
N LEU A 208 3.90 17.27 10.69
CA LEU A 208 4.92 16.56 9.93
C LEU A 208 4.42 15.15 9.62
N ALA A 209 4.41 14.76 8.36
CA ALA A 209 4.13 13.40 7.91
C ALA A 209 5.39 12.75 7.34
N LEU A 210 5.81 11.63 7.92
CA LEU A 210 6.99 10.88 7.56
C LEU A 210 6.60 9.62 6.81
N THR A 211 7.17 9.40 5.64
CA THR A 211 7.13 8.11 4.94
C THR A 211 8.51 7.48 5.01
N HIS A 212 8.66 6.41 5.78
CA HIS A 212 9.92 5.69 5.98
C HIS A 212 9.89 4.36 5.23
N SER A 213 10.78 4.21 4.25
CA SER A 213 10.99 2.98 3.49
C SER A 213 12.40 2.47 3.76
N PHE A 214 12.56 1.16 3.88
CA PHE A 214 13.87 0.51 3.89
C PHE A 214 13.84 -0.73 3.01
N VAL A 215 15.01 -1.16 2.56
CA VAL A 215 15.20 -2.41 1.82
C VAL A 215 16.12 -3.33 2.61
N PHE A 216 15.75 -4.59 2.79
CA PHE A 216 16.60 -5.58 3.44
C PHE A 216 17.74 -5.99 2.50
N ASP A 217 18.98 -5.66 2.84
CA ASP A 217 20.19 -6.01 2.08
C ASP A 217 21.13 -6.97 2.86
N GLY A 218 20.63 -7.56 3.95
CA GLY A 218 21.36 -8.50 4.80
C GLY A 218 21.34 -9.94 4.29
N ASP A 219 22.03 -10.81 5.03
CA ASP A 219 21.95 -12.27 4.88
C ASP A 219 20.92 -12.81 5.87
N GLY A 220 19.80 -13.35 5.38
CA GLY A 220 18.73 -13.88 6.23
C GLY A 220 19.18 -14.98 7.20
N ASN A 221 20.32 -15.64 6.95
CA ASN A 221 20.87 -16.65 7.85
C ASN A 221 21.79 -16.09 8.96
N LYS A 222 22.11 -14.79 8.93
CA LYS A 222 23.08 -14.17 9.84
C LYS A 222 22.58 -12.89 10.48
N ASP A 223 21.77 -12.12 9.75
CA ASP A 223 21.29 -10.80 10.15
C ASP A 223 19.85 -10.92 10.67
N PHE A 224 19.71 -11.00 12.01
CA PHE A 224 18.43 -11.10 12.70
C PHE A 224 18.05 -9.75 13.32
N VAL A 225 17.25 -8.96 12.59
CA VAL A 225 16.79 -7.63 13.04
C VAL A 225 15.94 -7.78 14.31
N ALA A 226 16.46 -7.27 15.43
CA ALA A 226 15.82 -7.29 16.75
C ALA A 226 15.16 -5.97 17.13
N GLY A 227 15.28 -4.95 16.30
CA GLY A 227 14.65 -3.65 16.54
C GLY A 227 14.78 -2.78 15.30
N LEU A 228 13.71 -2.09 14.94
CA LEU A 228 13.73 -1.09 13.87
C LEU A 228 12.82 0.05 14.29
N GLY A 229 13.34 1.28 14.30
CA GLY A 229 12.54 2.39 14.81
C GLY A 229 13.04 3.78 14.46
N ILE A 230 12.20 4.75 14.79
CA ILE A 230 12.45 6.18 14.66
C ILE A 230 12.52 6.77 16.05
N ARG A 231 13.59 7.52 16.35
CA ARG A 231 13.87 8.07 17.67
C ARG A 231 14.04 9.58 17.60
N PHE A 232 13.56 10.30 18.62
CA PHE A 232 13.81 11.73 18.78
C PHE A 232 13.76 12.12 20.24
N ASP A 233 14.30 13.29 20.56
CA ASP A 233 14.32 13.81 21.92
C ASP A 233 13.34 14.99 22.05
N VAL A 234 12.61 15.05 23.15
CA VAL A 234 11.60 16.06 23.46
C VAL A 234 12.09 16.87 24.66
N PRO A 235 12.49 18.14 24.48
CA PRO A 235 12.87 19.01 25.60
C PRO A 235 11.70 19.21 26.58
N LEU A 236 11.96 19.03 27.87
CA LEU A 236 10.96 19.12 28.95
C LEU A 236 11.34 20.22 29.94
N THR A 237 10.67 21.36 29.85
CA THR A 237 10.96 22.55 30.67
C THR A 237 10.05 22.72 31.88
N ASP A 238 8.90 22.06 31.91
CA ASP A 238 7.96 22.11 33.04
C ASP A 238 8.45 21.29 34.24
N GLU A 239 7.98 21.58 35.45
CA GLU A 239 8.23 20.72 36.62
C GLU A 239 7.50 19.37 36.49
N LEU A 240 7.94 18.33 37.21
CA LEU A 240 7.48 16.94 37.02
C LEU A 240 5.96 16.75 37.15
N GLN A 241 5.30 17.53 37.99
CA GLN A 241 3.84 17.49 38.16
C GLN A 241 3.06 18.17 37.03
N ASN A 242 3.75 18.90 36.15
CA ASN A 242 3.18 19.59 34.99
C ASN A 242 3.64 18.97 33.65
N ARG A 243 4.33 17.82 33.70
CA ARG A 243 4.68 16.98 32.54
C ARG A 243 3.68 15.83 32.41
N HIS A 244 3.28 15.50 31.19
CA HIS A 244 2.20 14.55 30.91
C HIS A 244 2.62 13.54 29.84
N VAL A 245 2.25 12.27 30.07
CA VAL A 245 2.36 11.18 29.09
C VAL A 245 0.97 10.70 28.71
N ARG A 246 0.74 10.43 27.43
CA ARG A 246 -0.51 9.84 26.94
C ARG A 246 -0.23 8.73 25.93
N PHE A 247 -1.08 7.71 25.92
CA PHE A 247 -1.13 6.70 24.86
C PHE A 247 -2.59 6.46 24.45
N ALA A 248 -2.85 6.33 23.16
CA ALA A 248 -4.16 5.95 22.68
C ALA A 248 -4.37 4.44 22.80
N GLY A 249 -5.54 4.06 23.33
CA GLY A 249 -6.04 2.69 23.37
C GLY A 249 -7.13 2.48 22.33
N GLU A 250 -7.90 1.40 22.50
CA GLU A 250 -8.98 1.04 21.59
C GLU A 250 -10.12 2.06 21.59
N GLY A 251 -10.77 2.23 20.43
CA GLY A 251 -11.84 3.22 20.24
C GLY A 251 -11.35 4.66 20.44
N GLU A 252 -12.03 5.41 21.30
CA GLU A 252 -11.67 6.80 21.63
C GLU A 252 -10.81 6.91 22.92
N GLY A 253 -10.41 5.78 23.50
CA GLY A 253 -9.75 5.73 24.79
C GLY A 253 -8.34 6.33 24.76
N ILE A 254 -8.03 7.16 25.76
CA ILE A 254 -6.67 7.70 25.99
C ILE A 254 -6.23 7.30 27.40
N TRP A 255 -5.15 6.52 27.51
CA TRP A 255 -4.45 6.34 28.78
C TRP A 255 -3.58 7.57 29.06
N GLY A 256 -3.45 7.97 30.33
CA GLY A 256 -2.70 9.18 30.63
C GLY A 256 -2.46 9.50 32.10
N GLU A 257 -1.22 9.87 32.42
CA GLU A 257 -0.79 10.33 33.74
C GLU A 257 0.14 11.56 33.65
N ALA A 258 0.45 12.18 34.79
CA ALA A 258 1.59 13.08 34.91
C ALA A 258 2.87 12.29 35.25
N VAL A 259 4.04 12.87 34.96
CA VAL A 259 5.33 12.29 35.36
C VAL A 259 5.41 12.16 36.90
N ARG A 260 4.88 13.15 37.62
CA ARG A 260 4.59 13.05 39.07
C ARG A 260 3.13 13.39 39.34
N ASN A 261 2.31 12.39 39.64
CA ASN A 261 0.90 12.60 39.97
C ASN A 261 0.74 13.39 41.28
N LEU A 262 -0.26 14.27 41.34
CA LEU A 262 -0.72 14.85 42.60
C LEU A 262 -1.44 13.76 43.42
N PRO A 263 -1.24 13.70 44.75
CA PRO A 263 -1.99 12.84 45.66
C PRO A 263 -3.49 13.15 45.82
N GLY A 264 -4.24 13.19 44.72
CA GLY A 264 -5.68 13.45 44.71
C GLY A 264 -6.50 12.44 45.54
N TRP A 265 -5.94 11.25 45.78
CA TRP A 265 -6.52 10.19 46.61
C TRP A 265 -6.39 10.44 48.12
N GLN A 266 -5.73 11.53 48.57
CA GLN A 266 -5.56 11.87 49.98
C GLN A 266 -6.00 13.33 50.28
N PRO A 267 -7.27 13.71 50.04
CA PRO A 267 -7.75 15.08 50.21
C PRO A 267 -7.64 15.62 51.63
N ALA A 268 -7.63 14.75 52.65
CA ALA A 268 -7.42 15.14 54.04
C ALA A 268 -5.95 15.43 54.39
N LYS A 269 -4.99 14.96 53.58
CA LYS A 269 -3.55 15.04 53.90
C LYS A 269 -2.76 15.95 52.98
N PHE A 270 -3.24 16.17 51.75
CA PHE A 270 -2.54 16.93 50.72
C PHE A 270 -3.37 18.14 50.26
N ALA A 271 -2.85 19.35 50.46
CA ALA A 271 -3.61 20.58 50.25
C ALA A 271 -4.09 20.79 48.81
N LEU A 272 -3.34 20.28 47.82
CA LEU A 272 -3.66 20.41 46.40
C LEU A 272 -4.38 19.18 45.83
N ALA A 273 -4.95 18.30 46.65
CA ALA A 273 -5.66 17.12 46.17
C ALA A 273 -6.81 17.45 45.20
N GLY A 274 -7.51 18.57 45.44
CA GLY A 274 -8.57 19.07 44.55
C GLY A 274 -8.10 19.52 43.16
N LYS A 275 -6.78 19.65 42.94
CA LYS A 275 -6.16 19.97 41.65
C LYS A 275 -5.78 18.74 40.83
N PHE A 276 -5.95 17.53 41.37
CA PHE A 276 -5.68 16.30 40.64
C PHE A 276 -6.53 16.16 39.35
N PRO A 277 -7.84 16.52 39.32
CA PRO A 277 -8.61 16.52 38.07
C PRO A 277 -8.03 17.46 37.01
N ASP A 278 -7.53 18.64 37.40
CA ASP A 278 -6.89 19.60 36.49
C ASP A 278 -5.63 18.96 35.86
N GLN A 279 -4.78 18.31 36.68
CA GLN A 279 -3.61 17.57 36.20
C GLN A 279 -3.98 16.42 35.25
N LEU A 280 -5.05 15.68 35.53
CA LEU A 280 -5.53 14.60 34.65
C LEU A 280 -5.98 15.13 33.28
N ARG A 281 -6.52 16.35 33.23
CA ARG A 281 -6.84 17.07 31.98
C ARG A 281 -5.62 17.68 31.29
N GLY A 282 -4.44 17.60 31.90
CA GLY A 282 -3.21 18.17 31.36
C GLY A 282 -3.05 19.66 31.63
N GLU A 283 -3.83 20.21 32.56
CA GLU A 283 -3.80 21.62 32.94
C GLU A 283 -2.69 21.90 33.97
N ARG A 284 -2.31 23.18 34.08
CA ARG A 284 -1.29 23.62 35.03
C ARG A 284 -1.76 23.49 36.46
N VAL A 285 -0.94 22.80 37.26
CA VAL A 285 -0.99 22.83 38.72
C VAL A 285 0.15 23.70 39.26
N PRO A 286 0.09 24.18 40.52
CA PRO A 286 1.14 25.04 41.06
C PRO A 286 2.55 24.42 40.93
N ASP A 287 3.54 25.26 40.64
CA ASP A 287 4.94 24.88 40.70
C ASP A 287 5.40 24.79 42.16
N LEU A 288 6.47 24.04 42.46
CA LEU A 288 6.95 23.76 43.81
C LEU A 288 7.26 25.06 44.59
N ALA A 289 7.72 26.09 43.89
CA ALA A 289 8.01 27.41 44.48
C ALA A 289 6.75 28.14 44.97
N ALA A 290 5.57 27.84 44.41
CA ALA A 290 4.29 28.42 44.80
C ALA A 290 3.55 27.61 45.88
N MET A 291 4.09 26.47 46.30
CA MET A 291 3.51 25.61 47.35
C MET A 291 4.05 26.00 48.73
N ASP A 292 3.23 25.84 49.77
CA ASP A 292 3.73 25.85 51.15
C ASP A 292 4.70 24.68 51.39
N ALA A 293 5.57 24.81 52.39
CA ALA A 293 6.62 23.83 52.65
C ALA A 293 6.07 22.41 52.88
N LYS A 294 4.98 22.28 53.63
CA LYS A 294 4.39 20.97 53.93
C LYS A 294 3.87 20.30 52.66
N THR A 295 3.09 21.02 51.86
CA THR A 295 2.53 20.50 50.60
C THR A 295 3.64 20.12 49.62
N ARG A 296 4.65 20.98 49.48
CA ARG A 296 5.83 20.72 48.64
C ARG A 296 6.55 19.45 49.08
N ASP A 297 6.89 19.35 50.35
CA ASP A 297 7.67 18.23 50.90
C ASP A 297 6.86 16.91 50.78
N GLN A 298 5.54 16.96 50.97
CA GLN A 298 4.67 15.81 50.70
C GLN A 298 4.67 15.41 49.23
N LEU A 299 4.54 16.36 48.29
CA LEU A 299 4.56 16.05 46.86
C LEU A 299 5.90 15.43 46.43
N LEU A 300 7.02 15.89 47.00
CA LEU A 300 8.35 15.34 46.70
C LEU A 300 8.52 13.87 47.15
N THR A 301 7.67 13.36 48.05
CA THR A 301 7.64 11.92 48.39
C THR A 301 6.91 11.06 47.37
N VAL A 302 6.15 11.67 46.45
CA VAL A 302 5.37 10.95 45.44
C VAL A 302 6.31 10.47 44.32
N PRO A 303 6.24 9.17 43.92
CA PRO A 303 7.06 8.65 42.85
C PRO A 303 6.96 9.49 41.57
N ALA A 304 8.11 9.75 40.96
CA ALA A 304 8.20 10.25 39.61
C ALA A 304 8.53 9.09 38.67
N TRP A 305 7.86 9.04 37.52
CA TRP A 305 7.95 7.96 36.55
C TRP A 305 8.79 8.40 35.35
N ASP A 306 9.89 7.69 35.12
CA ASP A 306 10.88 8.08 34.11
C ASP A 306 10.66 7.40 32.76
N GLY A 307 10.31 6.11 32.78
CA GLY A 307 10.15 5.29 31.60
C GLY A 307 8.71 4.84 31.42
N TYR A 308 8.23 4.85 30.17
CA TYR A 308 6.92 4.39 29.76
C TYR A 308 7.03 3.63 28.46
N ARG A 309 6.23 2.59 28.28
CA ARG A 309 6.13 1.91 26.99
C ARG A 309 4.74 1.36 26.75
N LEU A 310 4.28 1.45 25.51
CA LEU A 310 3.16 0.70 24.97
C LEU A 310 3.74 -0.35 24.01
N PHE A 311 3.42 -1.62 24.23
CA PHE A 311 3.84 -2.73 23.38
C PHE A 311 2.63 -3.47 22.83
N GLN A 312 2.50 -3.48 21.51
CA GLN A 312 1.52 -4.28 20.79
C GLN A 312 2.26 -5.48 20.22
N GLY A 313 2.30 -6.55 21.01
CA GLY A 313 3.06 -7.75 20.68
C GLY A 313 2.34 -8.70 19.72
N ASP A 314 1.02 -8.59 19.65
CA ASP A 314 0.11 -9.38 18.81
C ASP A 314 -0.90 -8.44 18.12
N ALA A 315 -1.60 -8.90 17.09
CA ALA A 315 -2.68 -8.13 16.45
C ALA A 315 -3.86 -7.82 17.41
N ASP A 316 -4.04 -8.59 18.48
CA ASP A 316 -5.21 -8.50 19.37
C ASP A 316 -4.90 -8.03 20.79
N ALA A 317 -3.64 -7.74 21.13
CA ALA A 317 -3.30 -7.32 22.48
C ALA A 317 -2.12 -6.34 22.57
N PHE A 318 -2.31 -5.30 23.39
CA PHE A 318 -1.23 -4.44 23.86
C PHE A 318 -1.14 -4.35 25.38
N ALA A 319 0.03 -3.97 25.87
CA ALA A 319 0.29 -3.65 27.26
C ALA A 319 0.96 -2.28 27.40
N ILE A 320 0.64 -1.57 28.49
CA ILE A 320 1.33 -0.34 28.91
C ILE A 320 2.08 -0.63 30.20
N ASP A 321 3.40 -0.40 30.20
CA ASP A 321 4.24 -0.48 31.39
C ASP A 321 4.90 0.88 31.69
N LYS A 322 5.21 1.12 32.96
CA LYS A 322 5.99 2.28 33.42
C LYS A 322 7.01 1.92 34.50
N ARG A 323 8.06 2.73 34.67
CA ARG A 323 9.09 2.55 35.71
C ARG A 323 9.58 3.89 36.25
N THR A 324 10.05 3.90 37.49
CA THR A 324 10.59 5.11 38.13
C THR A 324 12.02 5.44 37.70
N ASN A 325 12.83 4.44 37.32
CA ASN A 325 14.18 4.59 36.77
C ASN A 325 14.72 3.22 36.28
N THR A 326 15.91 3.20 35.70
CA THR A 326 16.57 2.00 35.15
C THR A 326 16.97 0.95 36.19
N LYS A 327 17.01 1.30 37.49
CA LYS A 327 17.29 0.37 38.60
C LYS A 327 16.02 -0.22 39.21
N SER A 328 14.85 0.17 38.73
CA SER A 328 13.54 -0.25 39.24
C SER A 328 12.80 -1.11 38.22
N SER A 329 11.91 -1.96 38.72
CA SER A 329 11.09 -2.83 37.87
C SER A 329 10.13 -2.05 36.99
N TRP A 330 9.80 -2.61 35.83
CA TRP A 330 8.62 -2.21 35.07
C TRP A 330 7.35 -2.62 35.84
N LEU A 331 6.41 -1.69 35.95
CA LEU A 331 5.08 -1.90 36.52
C LEU A 331 4.07 -1.89 35.38
N ARG A 332 3.24 -2.93 35.29
CA ARG A 332 2.08 -2.95 34.39
C ARG A 332 1.10 -1.86 34.81
N ALA A 333 0.89 -0.88 33.94
CA ALA A 333 -0.05 0.21 34.16
C ALA A 333 -1.44 -0.13 33.60
N ASP A 334 -1.49 -0.70 32.40
CA ASP A 334 -2.75 -1.06 31.73
C ASP A 334 -2.55 -2.08 30.60
N HIS A 335 -3.63 -2.55 30.00
CA HIS A 335 -3.65 -3.41 28.80
C HIS A 335 -4.94 -3.21 28.02
N GLY A 336 -4.97 -3.65 26.76
CA GLY A 336 -6.16 -3.60 25.92
C GLY A 336 -5.99 -4.42 24.65
N GLY A 337 -6.96 -4.31 23.73
CA GLY A 337 -6.94 -5.05 22.47
C GLY A 337 -6.00 -4.43 21.43
N ARG A 338 -6.54 -3.48 20.65
CA ARG A 338 -5.86 -2.88 19.48
C ARG A 338 -5.55 -1.41 19.69
N ALA A 339 -4.28 -1.09 19.89
CA ALA A 339 -3.83 0.30 19.99
C ALA A 339 -3.73 0.94 18.59
N PRO A 340 -4.30 2.15 18.38
CA PRO A 340 -4.20 2.86 17.10
C PRO A 340 -2.80 3.47 16.84
N GLY A 341 -1.86 3.33 17.79
CA GLY A 341 -0.46 3.70 17.60
C GLY A 341 -0.12 5.15 17.86
N LEU A 342 -0.87 5.87 18.70
CA LEU A 342 -0.58 7.26 19.08
C LEU A 342 -0.04 7.36 20.52
N GLY A 343 0.98 8.19 20.72
CA GLY A 343 1.46 8.64 22.02
C GLY A 343 1.72 10.15 22.09
N TYR A 344 1.95 10.65 23.29
CA TYR A 344 2.33 12.03 23.57
C TYR A 344 3.26 12.11 24.78
N ILE A 345 4.25 13.01 24.69
CA ILE A 345 5.04 13.49 25.83
C ILE A 345 5.22 15.00 25.72
N GLY A 346 5.13 15.67 26.87
CA GLY A 346 5.35 17.10 26.99
C GLY A 346 4.84 17.61 28.32
N GLY A 347 4.48 18.89 28.38
CA GLY A 347 3.85 19.48 29.55
C GLY A 347 2.92 20.62 29.20
N VAL A 348 2.55 21.40 30.20
CA VAL A 348 1.68 22.58 30.06
C VAL A 348 2.29 23.68 29.20
N SER A 349 3.62 23.66 29.00
CA SER A 349 4.35 24.52 28.06
C SER A 349 4.47 23.90 26.66
N GLY A 350 3.92 22.69 26.46
CA GLY A 350 3.79 21.99 25.19
C GLY A 350 4.70 20.76 25.04
N GLY A 351 4.66 20.17 23.84
CA GLY A 351 5.31 18.88 23.58
C GLY A 351 5.08 18.41 22.16
N VAL A 352 5.07 17.08 21.99
CA VAL A 352 4.82 16.44 20.70
C VAL A 352 3.91 15.22 20.87
N ALA A 353 2.86 15.15 20.06
CA ALA A 353 2.14 13.91 19.82
C ALA A 353 2.73 13.20 18.60
N PHE A 354 2.78 11.88 18.65
CA PHE A 354 3.41 11.04 17.64
C PHE A 354 2.55 9.81 17.36
N GLY A 355 2.41 9.46 16.08
CA GLY A 355 1.55 8.37 15.62
C GLY A 355 2.24 7.50 14.58
N VAL A 356 2.04 6.18 14.65
CA VAL A 356 2.45 5.22 13.64
C VAL A 356 1.19 4.62 12.99
N ARG A 357 1.04 4.76 11.68
CA ARG A 357 -0.09 4.17 10.95
C ARG A 357 0.04 2.65 10.88
N HIS A 358 -1.10 1.96 10.92
CA HIS A 358 -1.19 0.49 10.91
C HIS A 358 -0.50 -0.19 12.10
N PHE A 359 -0.46 0.46 13.26
CA PHE A 359 0.33 0.03 14.42
C PHE A 359 0.03 -1.40 14.88
N TRP A 360 -1.24 -1.73 15.14
CA TRP A 360 -1.63 -3.08 15.55
C TRP A 360 -1.68 -4.06 14.38
N GLN A 361 -2.08 -3.60 13.20
CA GLN A 361 -2.09 -4.43 12.00
C GLN A 361 -0.68 -4.89 11.61
N ARG A 362 0.37 -4.15 11.98
CA ARG A 362 1.78 -4.45 11.67
C ARG A 362 2.60 -4.83 12.89
N HIS A 363 1.96 -5.39 13.91
CA HIS A 363 2.64 -5.95 15.07
C HIS A 363 3.83 -6.86 14.65
N PRO A 364 4.87 -6.99 15.48
CA PRO A 364 5.03 -6.41 16.82
C PRO A 364 5.58 -4.96 16.80
N THR A 365 4.79 -4.02 17.30
CA THR A 365 5.13 -2.58 17.32
C THR A 365 5.22 -2.04 18.75
N GLY A 366 5.84 -0.87 18.92
CA GLY A 366 5.99 -0.26 20.23
C GLY A 366 6.13 1.26 20.22
N LEU A 367 5.68 1.89 21.29
CA LEU A 367 5.93 3.30 21.60
C LEU A 367 6.66 3.36 22.94
N GLU A 368 7.84 3.95 22.99
CA GLU A 368 8.66 3.99 24.20
C GLU A 368 9.10 5.42 24.50
N ILE A 369 9.05 5.78 25.78
CA ILE A 369 9.46 7.08 26.32
C ILE A 369 10.42 6.80 27.48
N GLU A 370 11.60 7.38 27.45
CA GLU A 370 12.60 7.29 28.51
C GLU A 370 13.11 8.67 28.91
N GLY A 371 13.56 8.86 30.16
CA GLY A 371 14.10 10.14 30.60
C GLY A 371 13.04 11.20 30.88
N ALA A 372 11.77 10.84 31.09
CA ALA A 372 10.68 11.78 31.35
C ALA A 372 10.87 12.62 32.62
N THR A 373 11.75 12.18 33.53
CA THR A 373 12.13 12.93 34.74
C THR A 373 13.32 13.89 34.55
N THR A 374 13.91 13.92 33.36
CA THR A 374 15.10 14.74 33.02
C THR A 374 14.75 15.94 32.15
N ASP A 375 15.72 16.73 31.72
CA ASP A 375 15.46 17.92 30.88
C ASP A 375 15.03 17.57 29.44
N ALA A 376 15.14 16.31 29.01
CA ALA A 376 14.59 15.84 27.74
C ALA A 376 14.22 14.36 27.79
N ALA A 377 13.04 14.01 27.29
CA ALA A 377 12.65 12.61 27.11
C ALA A 377 13.07 12.11 25.73
N THR A 378 13.58 10.88 25.65
CA THR A 378 13.77 10.18 24.38
C THR A 378 12.51 9.41 24.05
N VAL A 379 11.94 9.64 22.87
CA VAL A 379 10.83 8.87 22.32
C VAL A 379 11.37 7.92 21.25
N THR A 380 11.01 6.64 21.31
CA THR A 380 11.27 5.68 20.23
C THR A 380 9.96 5.08 19.72
N LEU A 381 9.72 5.22 18.42
CA LEU A 381 8.65 4.59 17.68
C LEU A 381 9.22 3.31 17.06
N TRP A 382 8.92 2.17 17.66
CA TRP A 382 9.37 0.87 17.19
C TRP A 382 8.42 0.34 16.10
N LEU A 383 8.92 0.30 14.88
CA LEU A 383 8.29 -0.38 13.73
C LEU A 383 8.41 -1.91 13.87
N TRP A 384 9.53 -2.36 14.46
CA TRP A 384 9.68 -3.68 15.05
C TRP A 384 10.21 -3.51 16.47
N SER A 385 9.45 -3.97 17.46
CA SER A 385 9.78 -3.78 18.87
C SER A 385 10.79 -4.82 19.38
N PRO A 386 11.84 -4.41 20.13
CA PRO A 386 12.78 -5.35 20.74
C PRO A 386 12.15 -6.27 21.80
N GLN A 387 10.92 -5.99 22.24
CA GLN A 387 10.19 -6.88 23.14
C GLN A 387 9.71 -8.17 22.45
N ALA A 388 9.64 -8.21 21.12
CA ALA A 388 9.25 -9.41 20.37
C ALA A 388 10.42 -10.39 20.11
N GLY A 389 11.67 -9.95 20.31
CA GLY A 389 12.84 -10.69 19.85
C GLY A 389 13.21 -10.36 18.40
N ALA A 390 14.14 -11.12 17.83
CA ALA A 390 14.63 -10.90 16.47
C ALA A 390 13.71 -11.50 15.41
N MET A 391 13.60 -10.84 14.26
CA MET A 391 12.95 -11.37 13.07
C MET A 391 13.71 -12.61 12.58
N ASP A 392 12.99 -13.60 12.06
CA ASP A 392 13.55 -14.69 11.27
C ASP A 392 13.05 -14.57 9.83
N LEU A 393 13.95 -14.23 8.91
CA LEU A 393 13.63 -14.03 7.50
C LEU A 393 14.12 -15.18 6.62
N ARG A 394 14.62 -16.26 7.24
CA ARG A 394 15.03 -17.47 6.52
C ARG A 394 13.82 -18.12 5.86
N HIS A 395 14.10 -18.96 4.87
CA HIS A 395 13.07 -19.80 4.30
C HIS A 395 12.46 -20.72 5.37
N TYR A 396 11.15 -21.00 5.27
CA TYR A 396 10.41 -21.82 6.24
C TYR A 396 10.91 -23.28 6.33
N SER A 397 11.71 -23.71 5.37
CA SER A 397 12.26 -25.07 5.27
C SER A 397 13.71 -25.08 4.81
N ASP A 398 14.47 -26.07 5.27
CA ASP A 398 15.85 -26.34 4.85
C ASP A 398 15.96 -27.07 3.49
N ARG A 399 14.83 -27.41 2.87
CA ARG A 399 14.74 -28.16 1.60
C ARG A 399 13.60 -27.68 0.72
N ALA A 400 13.73 -27.91 -0.59
CA ALA A 400 12.66 -27.68 -1.56
C ALA A 400 11.57 -28.76 -1.46
N HIS A 401 10.29 -28.40 -1.61
CA HIS A 401 9.18 -29.36 -1.54
C HIS A 401 8.47 -29.67 -2.87
N GLY A 402 8.85 -28.97 -3.96
CA GLY A 402 8.54 -29.35 -5.34
C GLY A 402 7.14 -28.96 -5.86
N LEU A 403 7.07 -28.70 -7.17
CA LEU A 403 5.91 -28.06 -7.82
C LEU A 403 4.68 -28.97 -7.91
N GLU A 404 4.87 -30.26 -8.17
CA GLU A 404 3.76 -31.18 -8.47
C GLU A 404 2.82 -31.41 -7.27
N ILE A 405 3.35 -31.35 -6.04
CA ILE A 405 2.58 -31.64 -4.82
C ILE A 405 2.34 -30.37 -3.99
N GLN A 406 3.38 -29.59 -3.74
CA GLN A 406 3.29 -28.39 -2.90
C GLN A 406 3.05 -27.11 -3.70
N TYR A 407 2.97 -27.20 -5.03
CA TYR A 407 2.81 -26.04 -5.90
C TYR A 407 3.94 -25.00 -5.75
N GLU A 408 5.11 -25.44 -5.31
CA GLU A 408 6.28 -24.64 -4.98
C GLU A 408 7.45 -24.93 -5.92
N ASP A 409 8.08 -23.89 -6.48
CA ASP A 409 9.18 -24.02 -7.44
C ASP A 409 10.53 -23.51 -6.88
N VAL A 410 10.88 -23.93 -5.66
CA VAL A 410 12.15 -23.53 -5.00
C VAL A 410 13.36 -23.89 -5.87
N GLU A 411 14.33 -22.97 -5.88
CA GLU A 411 15.65 -23.13 -6.47
C GLU A 411 16.70 -22.59 -5.49
N GLU A 412 17.85 -23.25 -5.43
CA GLU A 412 18.93 -22.84 -4.54
C GLU A 412 19.27 -21.36 -4.77
N GLY A 413 19.39 -20.60 -3.66
CA GLY A 413 19.68 -19.17 -3.68
C GLY A 413 18.52 -18.24 -4.08
N HIS A 414 17.37 -18.76 -4.50
CA HIS A 414 16.23 -17.92 -4.91
C HIS A 414 15.23 -17.63 -3.77
N SER A 415 15.16 -18.49 -2.76
CA SER A 415 14.33 -18.31 -1.56
C SER A 415 15.02 -17.37 -0.57
N THR A 416 15.07 -16.08 -0.88
CA THR A 416 15.87 -15.09 -0.13
C THR A 416 15.11 -13.80 0.14
N PRO A 417 15.19 -13.22 1.35
CA PRO A 417 14.64 -11.89 1.63
C PRO A 417 15.50 -10.76 1.05
N LEU A 418 16.64 -11.06 0.41
CA LEU A 418 17.51 -10.03 -0.14
C LEU A 418 16.76 -9.16 -1.15
N GLY A 419 16.57 -7.90 -0.78
CA GLY A 419 15.96 -6.87 -1.58
C GLY A 419 14.47 -6.65 -1.37
N VAL A 420 13.82 -7.37 -0.45
CA VAL A 420 12.44 -7.05 -0.04
C VAL A 420 12.43 -5.72 0.72
N ALA A 421 11.35 -4.96 0.59
CA ALA A 421 11.20 -3.66 1.21
C ALA A 421 9.95 -3.56 2.08
N ARG A 422 9.91 -2.53 2.93
CA ARG A 422 8.68 -2.17 3.65
C ARG A 422 8.63 -0.67 3.91
N THR A 423 7.43 -0.11 3.72
CA THR A 423 7.16 1.32 3.92
C THR A 423 6.20 1.56 5.09
N ASN A 424 6.54 2.53 5.93
CA ASN A 424 5.84 2.90 7.15
C ASN A 424 5.48 4.40 7.14
N GLN A 425 4.34 4.76 7.71
CA GLN A 425 3.90 6.15 7.83
C GLN A 425 3.86 6.57 9.30
N VAL A 426 4.47 7.71 9.60
CA VAL A 426 4.52 8.32 10.93
C VAL A 426 4.02 9.76 10.87
N PHE A 427 3.28 10.19 11.88
CA PHE A 427 2.79 11.55 12.01
C PHE A 427 3.31 12.17 13.29
N LEU A 428 3.77 13.42 13.23
CA LEU A 428 4.22 14.20 14.37
C LEU A 428 3.44 15.51 14.43
N TRP A 429 2.92 15.84 15.61
CA TRP A 429 2.24 17.10 15.91
C TRP A 429 2.96 17.84 17.04
N PRO A 430 3.79 18.84 16.71
CA PRO A 430 4.27 19.82 17.67
C PRO A 430 3.07 20.60 18.25
N VAL A 431 2.94 20.64 19.57
CA VAL A 431 1.79 21.29 20.24
C VAL A 431 2.25 22.27 21.31
N ALA A 432 1.48 23.35 21.49
CA ALA A 432 1.82 24.44 22.40
C ALA A 432 1.52 24.15 23.89
N ALA A 433 0.69 23.16 24.17
CA ALA A 433 0.36 22.67 25.52
C ALA A 433 -0.04 21.18 25.43
N THR A 434 -0.14 20.49 26.56
CA THR A 434 -0.75 19.16 26.62
C THR A 434 -2.17 19.20 26.01
N PRO A 435 -2.43 18.47 24.91
CA PRO A 435 -3.74 18.53 24.28
C PRO A 435 -4.81 17.85 25.12
N PRO A 436 -6.09 18.27 25.02
CA PRO A 436 -7.22 17.52 25.52
C PRO A 436 -7.27 16.10 24.97
N ARG A 437 -7.90 15.18 25.71
CA ARG A 437 -8.00 13.76 25.32
C ARG A 437 -8.77 13.59 24.01
N GLU A 438 -9.77 14.41 23.77
CA GLU A 438 -10.58 14.43 22.56
C GLU A 438 -9.73 14.78 21.34
N THR A 439 -8.81 15.74 21.49
CA THR A 439 -7.84 16.11 20.44
C THR A 439 -6.87 14.98 20.14
N LEU A 440 -6.34 14.32 21.17
CA LEU A 440 -5.45 13.16 20.98
C LEU A 440 -6.20 11.99 20.35
N SER A 441 -7.44 11.72 20.76
CA SER A 441 -8.29 10.70 20.14
C SER A 441 -8.53 10.99 18.66
N ALA A 442 -8.75 12.25 18.30
CA ALA A 442 -8.88 12.67 16.91
C ALA A 442 -7.57 12.54 16.11
N MET A 443 -6.42 12.81 16.72
CA MET A 443 -5.08 12.53 16.13
C MET A 443 -4.86 11.02 15.95
N ALA A 444 -5.32 10.18 16.89
CA ALA A 444 -5.24 8.72 16.79
C ALA A 444 -6.07 8.19 15.62
N ARG A 445 -7.31 8.69 15.44
CA ARG A 445 -8.14 8.36 14.28
C ARG A 445 -7.48 8.80 12.96
N THR A 446 -6.95 10.02 12.92
CA THR A 446 -6.21 10.54 11.75
C THR A 446 -4.96 9.72 11.44
N THR A 447 -4.28 9.19 12.47
CA THR A 447 -3.11 8.31 12.32
C THR A 447 -3.52 6.98 11.69
N ALA A 448 -4.58 6.35 12.19
CA ALA A 448 -5.05 5.06 11.71
C ALA A 448 -5.61 5.16 10.27
N GLU A 449 -6.45 6.18 10.03
CA GLU A 449 -7.14 6.42 8.78
C GLU A 449 -7.01 7.89 8.35
N PRO A 450 -5.91 8.24 7.64
CA PRO A 450 -5.74 9.58 7.11
C PRO A 450 -6.90 9.97 6.15
N PRO A 451 -7.47 11.17 6.30
CA PRO A 451 -8.51 11.68 5.41
C PRO A 451 -8.03 11.76 3.96
N LEU A 452 -8.85 11.26 3.03
CA LEU A 452 -8.54 11.24 1.60
C LEU A 452 -9.72 11.80 0.79
N PRO A 453 -9.53 12.92 0.07
CA PRO A 453 -10.49 13.38 -0.92
C PRO A 453 -10.56 12.45 -2.13
N VAL A 454 -11.78 12.12 -2.57
CA VAL A 454 -12.05 11.30 -3.76
C VAL A 454 -13.22 11.86 -4.57
N SER A 455 -13.30 11.51 -5.85
CA SER A 455 -14.43 11.82 -6.71
C SER A 455 -15.39 10.63 -6.82
N ALA A 456 -16.61 10.87 -7.29
CA ALA A 456 -17.57 9.80 -7.53
C ALA A 456 -17.13 8.89 -8.70
N PRO A 457 -17.47 7.58 -8.68
CA PRO A 457 -17.20 6.64 -9.79
C PRO A 457 -17.56 7.17 -11.18
N ALA A 458 -18.71 7.86 -11.31
CA ALA A 458 -19.15 8.42 -12.59
C ALA A 458 -18.16 9.45 -13.16
N TYR A 459 -17.48 10.23 -12.31
CA TYR A 459 -16.48 11.20 -12.73
C TYR A 459 -15.23 10.51 -13.30
N TYR A 460 -14.72 9.50 -12.59
CA TYR A 460 -13.58 8.71 -13.06
C TYR A 460 -13.88 8.03 -14.39
N ARG A 461 -15.08 7.46 -14.55
CA ARG A 461 -15.54 6.87 -15.81
C ARG A 461 -15.60 7.90 -16.93
N ALA A 462 -16.13 9.09 -16.66
CA ALA A 462 -16.21 10.17 -17.65
C ALA A 462 -14.83 10.69 -18.10
N CYS A 463 -13.81 10.60 -17.24
CA CYS A 463 -12.44 10.95 -17.61
C CYS A 463 -11.77 9.89 -18.52
N GLY A 464 -12.33 8.68 -18.63
CA GLY A 464 -11.81 7.62 -19.50
C GLY A 464 -10.50 7.00 -19.01
N VAL A 465 -10.24 7.01 -17.70
CA VAL A 465 -9.01 6.46 -17.10
C VAL A 465 -9.15 4.97 -16.78
N PHE A 466 -8.02 4.24 -16.81
CA PHE A 466 -7.90 2.83 -16.42
C PHE A 466 -8.68 1.83 -17.30
N GLY A 467 -8.92 2.18 -18.57
CA GLY A 467 -9.43 1.21 -19.56
C GLY A 467 -10.90 0.85 -19.37
N VAL A 468 -11.20 -0.46 -19.38
CA VAL A 468 -12.56 -1.00 -19.49
C VAL A 468 -13.13 -1.34 -18.12
N TRP A 469 -14.06 -0.51 -17.65
CA TRP A 469 -14.90 -0.76 -16.48
C TRP A 469 -16.09 0.21 -16.53
N ALA A 470 -17.15 -0.04 -15.77
CA ALA A 470 -18.30 0.88 -15.65
C ALA A 470 -18.82 0.89 -14.21
N PRO A 471 -19.46 1.96 -13.71
CA PRO A 471 -20.14 1.93 -12.43
C PRO A 471 -21.08 0.73 -12.29
N VAL A 472 -21.36 0.31 -11.05
CA VAL A 472 -22.27 -0.81 -10.74
C VAL A 472 -23.62 -0.62 -11.45
N ASP A 473 -24.07 -1.68 -12.12
CA ASP A 473 -25.34 -1.69 -12.86
C ASP A 473 -26.25 -2.80 -12.32
N ARG A 474 -27.38 -2.40 -11.72
CA ARG A 474 -28.42 -3.31 -11.21
C ARG A 474 -29.76 -3.14 -11.94
N SER A 475 -29.73 -2.65 -13.18
CA SER A 475 -30.94 -2.27 -13.92
C SER A 475 -31.85 -3.45 -14.29
N THR A 476 -31.36 -4.69 -14.24
CA THR A 476 -32.13 -5.91 -14.48
C THR A 476 -31.95 -6.89 -13.32
N PRO A 477 -32.89 -7.82 -13.09
CA PRO A 477 -32.76 -8.84 -12.04
C PRO A 477 -31.47 -9.66 -12.14
N VAL A 478 -31.08 -10.04 -13.37
CA VAL A 478 -29.85 -10.80 -13.63
C VAL A 478 -28.61 -10.00 -13.24
N LYS A 479 -28.53 -8.74 -13.68
CA LYS A 479 -27.42 -7.84 -13.33
C LYS A 479 -27.36 -7.61 -11.81
N ALA A 480 -28.51 -7.38 -11.16
CA ALA A 480 -28.59 -7.20 -9.73
C ALA A 480 -28.10 -8.41 -8.92
N LYS A 481 -28.42 -9.64 -9.37
CA LYS A 481 -27.93 -10.89 -8.76
C LYS A 481 -26.42 -11.04 -8.93
N LEU A 482 -25.88 -10.80 -10.13
CA LEU A 482 -24.43 -10.89 -10.39
C LEU A 482 -23.63 -9.91 -9.52
N GLU A 483 -24.08 -8.66 -9.41
CA GLU A 483 -23.45 -7.67 -8.53
C GLU A 483 -23.55 -8.07 -7.05
N ALA A 484 -24.66 -8.72 -6.63
CA ALA A 484 -24.80 -9.23 -5.26
C ALA A 484 -23.84 -10.41 -4.97
N GLU A 485 -23.61 -11.30 -5.94
CA GLU A 485 -22.61 -12.38 -5.79
C GLU A 485 -21.19 -11.82 -5.67
N HIS A 486 -20.85 -10.79 -6.43
CA HIS A 486 -19.56 -10.11 -6.29
C HIS A 486 -19.43 -9.41 -4.93
N GLU A 487 -20.47 -8.70 -4.50
CA GLU A 487 -20.49 -8.04 -3.19
C GLU A 487 -20.30 -9.04 -2.04
N ARG A 488 -20.94 -10.21 -2.11
CA ARG A 488 -20.78 -11.29 -1.15
C ARG A 488 -19.36 -11.87 -1.16
N LEU A 489 -18.79 -12.08 -2.34
CA LEU A 489 -17.40 -12.52 -2.50
C LEU A 489 -16.42 -11.52 -1.88
N LEU A 490 -16.60 -10.23 -2.16
CA LEU A 490 -15.73 -9.18 -1.62
C LEU A 490 -15.84 -9.09 -0.09
N ALA A 491 -17.06 -9.12 0.44
CA ALA A 491 -17.29 -9.10 1.89
C ALA A 491 -16.63 -10.27 2.61
N PHE A 492 -16.59 -11.45 1.98
CA PHE A 492 -15.88 -12.61 2.52
C PHE A 492 -14.37 -12.38 2.61
N TYR A 493 -13.71 -11.84 1.58
CA TYR A 493 -12.27 -11.54 1.67
C TYR A 493 -11.96 -10.47 2.72
N GLN A 494 -12.82 -9.46 2.85
CA GLN A 494 -12.69 -8.45 3.91
C GLN A 494 -12.83 -9.09 5.30
N HIS A 495 -13.75 -10.04 5.45
CA HIS A 495 -13.95 -10.79 6.68
C HIS A 495 -12.76 -11.73 6.97
N GLU A 496 -12.21 -12.40 5.96
CA GLU A 496 -11.08 -13.32 6.11
C GLU A 496 -9.84 -12.64 6.68
N ILE A 497 -9.55 -11.39 6.29
CA ILE A 497 -8.41 -10.62 6.85
C ILE A 497 -8.49 -10.58 8.37
N GLU A 498 -9.67 -10.25 8.90
CA GLU A 498 -9.92 -10.22 10.33
C GLU A 498 -9.93 -11.64 10.90
N GLN A 499 -10.77 -12.53 10.38
CA GLN A 499 -10.96 -13.90 10.88
C GLN A 499 -9.65 -14.70 10.97
N ARG A 500 -8.75 -14.52 10.00
CA ARG A 500 -7.49 -15.25 9.89
C ARG A 500 -6.29 -14.49 10.42
N ARG A 501 -6.50 -13.27 10.91
CA ARG A 501 -5.44 -12.38 11.40
C ARG A 501 -4.32 -12.22 10.38
N TRP A 502 -4.65 -11.85 9.15
CA TRP A 502 -3.65 -11.52 8.12
C TRP A 502 -3.02 -10.15 8.41
N TYR A 503 -2.35 -10.10 9.56
CA TYR A 503 -1.70 -8.98 10.19
C TYR A 503 -0.28 -9.40 10.54
N GLY A 504 0.64 -8.46 10.57
CA GLY A 504 2.05 -8.72 10.81
C GLY A 504 2.91 -7.70 10.09
N PHE A 505 4.14 -7.53 10.57
CA PHE A 505 5.07 -6.55 10.01
C PHE A 505 5.29 -6.76 8.51
N TRP A 506 5.58 -7.99 8.09
CA TRP A 506 5.74 -8.36 6.68
C TRP A 506 4.40 -8.67 6.00
N ASP A 507 3.46 -9.28 6.72
CA ASP A 507 2.28 -9.91 6.12
C ASP A 507 1.14 -8.93 5.80
N HIS A 508 0.87 -7.95 6.68
CA HIS A 508 -0.32 -7.10 6.56
C HIS A 508 -0.43 -6.44 5.18
N GLY A 509 -1.52 -6.75 4.50
CA GLY A 509 -1.89 -6.25 3.17
C GLY A 509 -2.12 -7.36 2.15
N ASP A 510 -1.47 -8.52 2.29
CA ASP A 510 -1.71 -9.65 1.39
C ASP A 510 -2.88 -10.54 1.84
N VAL A 511 -3.27 -11.46 0.96
CA VAL A 511 -4.27 -12.51 1.19
C VAL A 511 -3.67 -13.88 0.87
N MET A 512 -4.31 -14.96 1.32
CA MET A 512 -3.88 -16.31 0.96
C MET A 512 -4.48 -16.76 -0.40
N HIS A 513 -3.87 -17.75 -1.04
CA HIS A 513 -4.13 -18.15 -2.43
C HIS A 513 -5.18 -19.26 -2.56
N THR A 514 -5.16 -20.31 -1.73
CA THR A 514 -6.14 -21.42 -1.85
C THR A 514 -6.55 -21.99 -0.49
N TYR A 515 -7.83 -22.36 -0.41
CA TYR A 515 -8.44 -22.91 0.79
C TYR A 515 -8.24 -24.42 0.98
N ASP A 516 -8.18 -24.86 2.23
CA ASP A 516 -8.20 -26.25 2.67
C ASP A 516 -9.55 -26.53 3.34
N GLN A 517 -10.40 -27.27 2.64
CA GLN A 517 -11.77 -27.56 3.10
C GLN A 517 -11.80 -28.52 4.28
N ASP A 518 -10.81 -29.39 4.41
CA ASP A 518 -10.78 -30.42 5.45
C ASP A 518 -10.27 -29.83 6.77
N ARG A 519 -9.32 -28.89 6.70
CA ARG A 519 -8.78 -28.17 7.86
C ARG A 519 -9.51 -26.88 8.20
N HIS A 520 -10.45 -26.43 7.35
CA HIS A 520 -11.19 -25.19 7.53
C HIS A 520 -10.27 -23.96 7.68
N VAL A 521 -9.22 -23.91 6.85
CA VAL A 521 -8.20 -22.87 6.87
C VAL A 521 -7.64 -22.65 5.48
N TRP A 522 -7.07 -21.49 5.21
CA TRP A 522 -6.23 -21.31 4.03
C TRP A 522 -4.96 -22.15 4.15
N ARG A 523 -4.41 -22.57 3.01
CA ARG A 523 -3.24 -23.44 2.94
C ARG A 523 -1.92 -22.71 3.26
N TYR A 524 -1.87 -22.09 4.43
CA TYR A 524 -0.76 -21.26 4.91
C TYR A 524 0.58 -22.01 5.00
N ASP A 525 0.56 -23.34 5.00
CA ASP A 525 1.71 -24.24 5.17
C ASP A 525 1.98 -25.13 3.94
N VAL A 526 1.32 -24.88 2.80
CA VAL A 526 1.38 -25.77 1.61
C VAL A 526 1.99 -25.02 0.43
N GLY A 527 3.31 -24.81 0.46
CA GLY A 527 4.09 -24.23 -0.63
C GLY A 527 3.40 -23.05 -1.33
N GLY A 528 3.13 -23.19 -2.62
CA GLY A 528 2.50 -22.15 -3.44
C GLY A 528 0.99 -21.94 -3.20
N TYR A 529 0.38 -22.52 -2.17
CA TYR A 529 -1.03 -22.26 -1.86
C TYR A 529 -1.25 -21.27 -0.71
N ALA A 530 -0.17 -20.79 -0.09
CA ALA A 530 -0.18 -19.85 1.03
C ALA A 530 -0.35 -18.39 0.57
N TRP A 531 0.58 -17.47 0.85
CA TRP A 531 0.45 -16.06 0.46
C TRP A 531 0.35 -15.88 -1.06
N ASP A 532 -0.56 -15.02 -1.51
CA ASP A 532 -1.00 -14.93 -2.90
C ASP A 532 -0.08 -14.08 -3.78
N ASN A 533 0.64 -13.11 -3.22
CA ASN A 533 1.64 -12.31 -3.93
C ASN A 533 1.19 -11.82 -5.34
N SER A 534 -0.02 -11.27 -5.44
CA SER A 534 -0.62 -10.78 -6.69
C SER A 534 -0.85 -11.83 -7.80
N GLU A 535 -0.90 -13.13 -7.48
CA GLU A 535 -1.18 -14.17 -8.48
C GLU A 535 -2.59 -13.97 -9.06
N LEU A 536 -2.67 -13.87 -10.39
CA LEU A 536 -3.91 -13.51 -11.09
C LEU A 536 -4.55 -12.20 -10.61
N VAL A 537 -3.71 -11.25 -10.19
CA VAL A 537 -3.98 -9.80 -10.06
C VAL A 537 -5.20 -9.43 -9.20
N PRO A 538 -5.34 -9.96 -7.96
CA PRO A 538 -6.34 -9.43 -7.02
C PRO A 538 -6.20 -7.92 -6.82
N ASP A 539 -5.01 -7.33 -6.99
CA ASP A 539 -4.80 -5.89 -6.99
C ASP A 539 -5.72 -5.17 -7.99
N LEU A 540 -5.79 -5.64 -9.24
CA LEU A 540 -6.66 -5.04 -10.26
C LEU A 540 -8.13 -5.31 -9.99
N TRP A 541 -8.46 -6.47 -9.43
CA TRP A 541 -9.82 -6.76 -8.99
C TRP A 541 -10.29 -5.73 -7.95
N LEU A 542 -9.52 -5.53 -6.87
CA LEU A 542 -9.88 -4.63 -5.78
C LEU A 542 -9.88 -3.17 -6.23
N TRP A 543 -8.88 -2.74 -7.02
CA TRP A 543 -8.87 -1.38 -7.57
C TRP A 543 -10.05 -1.13 -8.49
N THR A 544 -10.38 -2.07 -9.39
CA THR A 544 -11.54 -1.93 -10.27
C THR A 544 -12.84 -1.94 -9.47
N ALA A 545 -12.96 -2.78 -8.42
CA ALA A 545 -14.10 -2.76 -7.52
C ALA A 545 -14.27 -1.40 -6.82
N PHE A 546 -13.19 -0.76 -6.37
CA PHE A 546 -13.22 0.61 -5.86
C PHE A 546 -13.67 1.60 -6.94
N MET A 547 -13.08 1.56 -8.14
CA MET A 547 -13.46 2.47 -9.23
C MET A 547 -14.96 2.40 -9.55
N ARG A 548 -15.55 1.20 -9.48
CA ARG A 548 -16.97 0.94 -9.75
C ARG A 548 -17.91 1.42 -8.63
N THR A 549 -17.45 1.42 -7.37
CA THR A 549 -18.31 1.56 -6.18
C THR A 549 -18.06 2.84 -5.38
N GLY A 550 -16.83 3.35 -5.36
CA GLY A 550 -16.40 4.45 -4.47
C GLY A 550 -16.28 4.05 -3.00
N ARG A 551 -16.37 2.76 -2.67
CA ARG A 551 -16.42 2.24 -1.30
C ARG A 551 -15.10 2.41 -0.54
N ALA A 552 -15.17 2.98 0.66
CA ALA A 552 -14.00 3.28 1.49
C ALA A 552 -13.27 2.04 1.99
N ASP A 553 -14.02 1.04 2.44
CA ASP A 553 -13.49 -0.23 2.93
C ASP A 553 -12.76 -1.02 1.82
N VAL A 554 -13.25 -0.96 0.58
CA VAL A 554 -12.59 -1.54 -0.59
C VAL A 554 -11.30 -0.78 -0.93
N PHE A 555 -11.33 0.55 -0.87
CA PHE A 555 -10.12 1.37 -1.04
C PHE A 555 -9.04 0.99 -0.01
N ARG A 556 -9.42 0.86 1.27
CA ARG A 556 -8.47 0.54 2.34
C ARG A 556 -7.86 -0.85 2.18
N MET A 557 -8.65 -1.83 1.73
CA MET A 557 -8.14 -3.16 1.39
C MET A 557 -7.14 -3.10 0.21
N ALA A 558 -7.49 -2.39 -0.87
CA ALA A 558 -6.61 -2.22 -2.04
C ALA A 558 -5.33 -1.42 -1.73
N GLU A 559 -5.42 -0.41 -0.85
CA GLU A 559 -4.28 0.35 -0.33
C GLU A 559 -3.32 -0.55 0.45
N ALA A 560 -3.85 -1.38 1.36
CA ALA A 560 -3.03 -2.31 2.13
C ALA A 560 -2.32 -3.32 1.23
N MET A 561 -3.03 -3.91 0.26
CA MET A 561 -2.47 -4.81 -0.74
C MET A 561 -1.38 -4.14 -1.58
N THR A 562 -1.63 -2.93 -2.10
CA THR A 562 -0.62 -2.19 -2.87
C THR A 562 0.65 -1.91 -2.07
N ARG A 563 0.51 -1.58 -0.77
CA ARG A 563 1.63 -1.34 0.16
C ARG A 563 2.35 -2.61 0.60
N HIS A 564 1.75 -3.77 0.37
CA HIS A 564 2.37 -5.06 0.58
C HIS A 564 3.05 -5.53 -0.71
N THR A 565 2.28 -5.77 -1.77
CA THR A 565 2.72 -6.49 -2.97
C THR A 565 3.73 -5.69 -3.79
N GLY A 566 3.71 -4.36 -3.70
CA GLY A 566 4.71 -3.50 -4.36
C GLY A 566 6.04 -3.35 -3.61
N GLU A 567 6.13 -3.88 -2.38
CA GLU A 567 7.27 -3.68 -1.47
C GLU A 567 7.86 -5.01 -0.98
N VAL A 568 7.02 -5.88 -0.40
CA VAL A 568 7.46 -7.14 0.23
C VAL A 568 7.65 -8.24 -0.80
N ASP A 569 6.73 -8.32 -1.77
CA ASP A 569 6.76 -9.37 -2.80
C ASP A 569 7.67 -9.03 -3.98
N VAL A 570 8.37 -7.89 -3.94
CA VAL A 570 9.25 -7.40 -5.01
C VAL A 570 10.66 -7.21 -4.49
N HIS A 571 11.64 -7.57 -5.33
CA HIS A 571 13.04 -7.31 -5.04
C HIS A 571 13.44 -5.93 -5.62
N HIS A 572 13.93 -5.03 -4.75
CA HIS A 572 14.33 -3.66 -5.09
C HIS A 572 15.85 -3.52 -5.32
N LEU A 573 16.62 -4.56 -4.98
CA LEU A 573 18.07 -4.66 -5.16
C LEU A 573 18.48 -6.11 -5.44
N GLY A 574 19.78 -6.32 -5.60
CA GLY A 574 20.35 -7.65 -5.82
C GLY A 574 20.03 -8.22 -7.20
N PRO A 575 20.26 -9.53 -7.40
CA PRO A 575 20.16 -10.18 -8.71
C PRO A 575 18.73 -10.23 -9.26
N PHE A 576 17.72 -10.11 -8.40
CA PHE A 576 16.30 -10.18 -8.77
C PHE A 576 15.64 -8.81 -8.86
N LYS A 577 16.41 -7.72 -8.80
CA LYS A 577 15.87 -6.36 -8.83
C LYS A 577 14.88 -6.18 -9.99
N GLY A 578 13.69 -5.69 -9.66
CA GLY A 578 12.60 -5.44 -10.59
C GLY A 578 11.67 -6.64 -10.84
N LEU A 579 11.98 -7.81 -10.28
CA LEU A 579 11.13 -9.00 -10.31
C LEU A 579 10.44 -9.19 -8.95
N GLY A 580 9.24 -9.75 -8.98
CA GLY A 580 8.57 -10.20 -7.76
C GLY A 580 8.65 -11.71 -7.58
N SER A 581 8.39 -12.16 -6.37
CA SER A 581 8.38 -13.57 -6.00
C SER A 581 6.98 -14.14 -6.14
N ARG A 582 6.86 -15.28 -6.83
CA ARG A 582 5.61 -16.03 -6.89
C ARG A 582 5.13 -16.44 -5.49
N HIS A 583 3.81 -16.53 -5.35
CA HIS A 583 3.06 -16.98 -4.18
C HIS A 583 3.65 -18.20 -3.45
N ASN A 584 3.77 -18.14 -2.13
CA ASN A 584 4.46 -19.14 -1.30
C ASN A 584 4.13 -18.99 0.21
N VAL A 585 4.58 -19.94 1.04
CA VAL A 585 4.51 -19.87 2.52
C VAL A 585 5.23 -18.64 3.07
N SER A 586 6.35 -18.25 2.46
CA SER A 586 7.04 -16.99 2.75
C SER A 586 6.97 -16.10 1.52
N HIS A 587 6.71 -14.80 1.68
CA HIS A 587 6.55 -13.84 0.57
C HIS A 587 7.67 -13.87 -0.48
N TRP A 588 8.90 -14.23 -0.09
CA TRP A 588 10.08 -14.33 -0.97
C TRP A 588 10.53 -15.78 -1.25
N GLY A 589 9.75 -16.77 -0.83
CA GLY A 589 10.16 -18.17 -0.76
C GLY A 589 10.20 -18.92 -2.10
N ASP A 590 9.32 -18.61 -3.06
CA ASP A 590 9.29 -19.35 -4.32
C ASP A 590 10.48 -19.01 -5.24
N GLY A 591 10.95 -19.97 -6.03
CA GLY A 591 12.05 -19.76 -6.97
C GLY A 591 11.65 -19.08 -8.29
N ALA A 592 10.35 -18.95 -8.59
CA ALA A 592 9.88 -18.19 -9.73
C ALA A 592 9.90 -16.68 -9.41
N LYS A 593 10.96 -16.01 -9.86
CA LYS A 593 11.08 -14.54 -9.82
C LYS A 593 10.64 -13.96 -11.16
N GLU A 594 9.53 -13.24 -11.19
CA GLU A 594 8.89 -12.82 -12.44
C GLU A 594 8.30 -11.40 -12.35
N ALA A 595 8.28 -10.70 -13.49
CA ALA A 595 7.76 -9.34 -13.58
C ALA A 595 6.22 -9.24 -13.48
N ARG A 596 5.51 -10.37 -13.65
CA ARG A 596 4.05 -10.42 -13.51
C ARG A 596 3.56 -9.98 -12.13
N ILE A 597 4.37 -10.25 -11.10
CA ILE A 597 4.13 -9.86 -9.71
C ILE A 597 4.49 -8.38 -9.50
N SER A 598 5.59 -7.89 -10.09
CA SER A 598 6.13 -6.56 -9.82
C SER A 598 5.51 -5.43 -10.65
N GLN A 599 4.85 -5.73 -11.76
CA GLN A 599 4.41 -4.73 -12.75
C GLN A 599 3.69 -3.48 -12.20
N SER A 600 3.89 -2.34 -12.84
CA SER A 600 3.41 -1.02 -12.42
C SER A 600 1.90 -0.86 -12.53
N LEU A 601 1.25 -1.66 -13.38
CA LEU A 601 -0.21 -1.64 -13.57
C LEU A 601 -0.97 -1.89 -12.26
N LEU A 602 -0.42 -2.74 -11.38
CA LEU A 602 -1.05 -3.11 -10.11
C LEU A 602 -0.98 -1.99 -9.05
N ARG A 603 -0.04 -1.04 -9.21
CA ARG A 603 0.25 0.01 -8.22
C ARG A 603 -0.29 1.39 -8.61
N ARG A 604 -0.43 1.64 -9.91
CA ARG A 604 -0.69 2.99 -10.42
C ARG A 604 -2.03 3.59 -9.98
N HIS A 605 -3.04 2.75 -9.70
CA HIS A 605 -4.33 3.23 -9.16
C HIS A 605 -4.10 3.97 -7.83
N TYR A 606 -3.37 3.35 -6.90
CA TYR A 606 -3.01 3.97 -5.64
C TYR A 606 -2.21 5.26 -5.85
N TYR A 607 -1.18 5.23 -6.70
CA TYR A 607 -0.37 6.42 -7.00
C TYR A 607 -1.22 7.59 -7.49
N TYR A 608 -2.08 7.37 -8.47
CA TYR A 608 -2.88 8.44 -9.06
C TYR A 608 -3.99 8.94 -8.15
N LEU A 609 -4.59 8.09 -7.31
CA LEU A 609 -5.61 8.49 -6.36
C LEU A 609 -5.04 9.24 -5.15
N THR A 610 -3.80 8.93 -4.74
CA THR A 610 -3.21 9.45 -3.49
C THR A 610 -2.06 10.44 -3.69
N ALA A 611 -1.52 10.52 -4.90
CA ALA A 611 -0.29 11.24 -5.22
C ALA A 611 0.94 10.77 -4.39
N ASP A 612 0.97 9.50 -3.99
CA ASP A 612 2.02 8.93 -3.12
C ASP A 612 3.39 8.86 -3.79
N GLU A 613 4.37 9.58 -3.26
CA GLU A 613 5.71 9.66 -3.84
C GLU A 613 6.47 8.32 -3.80
N ARG A 614 6.30 7.50 -2.75
CA ARG A 614 6.97 6.18 -2.65
C ARG A 614 6.47 5.23 -3.74
N THR A 615 5.17 5.14 -3.97
CA THR A 615 4.64 4.34 -5.08
C THR A 615 5.13 4.86 -6.44
N GLY A 616 5.34 6.17 -6.54
CA GLY A 616 6.02 6.79 -7.67
C GLY A 616 7.46 6.29 -7.89
N ASP A 617 8.25 6.12 -6.81
CA ASP A 617 9.59 5.52 -6.87
C ASP A 617 9.52 4.06 -7.31
N LEU A 618 8.64 3.27 -6.69
CA LEU A 618 8.46 1.84 -7.00
C LEU A 618 8.21 1.64 -8.49
N MET A 619 7.28 2.39 -9.09
CA MET A 619 7.01 2.28 -10.53
C MET A 619 8.18 2.76 -11.40
N ALA A 620 9.00 3.71 -10.91
CA ALA A 620 10.18 4.16 -11.63
C ALA A 620 11.32 3.12 -11.59
N GLU A 621 11.43 2.35 -10.50
CA GLU A 621 12.41 1.26 -10.35
C GLU A 621 12.15 0.10 -11.33
N LEU A 622 10.91 -0.06 -11.79
CA LEU A 622 10.46 -1.20 -12.61
C LEU A 622 10.58 -1.01 -14.12
N VAL A 623 10.92 0.20 -14.58
CA VAL A 623 10.89 0.56 -16.00
C VAL A 623 11.82 -0.33 -16.85
N ASP A 624 12.94 -0.77 -16.28
CA ASP A 624 13.94 -1.63 -16.93
C ASP A 624 13.95 -3.07 -16.35
N ALA A 625 12.83 -3.53 -15.77
CA ALA A 625 12.69 -4.88 -15.21
C ALA A 625 12.89 -6.01 -16.27
N ASP A 626 12.77 -5.68 -17.55
CA ASP A 626 13.03 -6.58 -18.67
C ASP A 626 14.49 -7.06 -18.72
N HIS A 627 15.43 -6.23 -18.25
CA HIS A 627 16.84 -6.59 -18.18
C HIS A 627 17.14 -7.72 -17.17
N ALA A 628 16.31 -7.89 -16.15
CA ALA A 628 16.49 -8.94 -15.15
C ALA A 628 16.37 -10.35 -15.77
N LEU A 629 15.69 -10.49 -16.91
CA LEU A 629 15.52 -11.78 -17.60
C LEU A 629 16.82 -12.35 -18.16
N ALA A 630 17.86 -11.52 -18.33
CA ALA A 630 19.18 -12.00 -18.72
C ALA A 630 19.83 -12.83 -17.61
N ALA A 631 19.57 -12.47 -16.34
CA ALA A 631 20.04 -13.23 -15.18
C ALA A 631 19.07 -14.36 -14.83
N VAL A 632 17.76 -14.10 -14.90
CA VAL A 632 16.70 -15.05 -14.52
C VAL A 632 15.72 -15.22 -15.68
N ASN A 633 16.02 -16.16 -16.58
CA ASN A 633 15.08 -16.51 -17.64
C ASN A 633 13.85 -17.22 -17.03
N PRO A 634 12.62 -16.71 -17.25
CA PRO A 634 11.39 -17.22 -16.62
C PRO A 634 11.01 -18.61 -17.12
N VAL A 635 11.52 -19.03 -18.29
CA VAL A 635 11.25 -20.35 -18.87
C VAL A 635 12.43 -21.33 -18.74
N ARG A 636 13.47 -21.00 -17.94
CA ARG A 636 14.72 -21.78 -17.83
C ARG A 636 14.54 -23.26 -17.46
N LYS A 637 13.45 -23.60 -16.75
CA LYS A 637 13.14 -24.97 -16.32
C LYS A 637 12.29 -25.76 -17.32
N VAL A 638 11.64 -25.08 -18.27
CA VAL A 638 10.62 -25.68 -19.17
C VAL A 638 10.91 -25.48 -20.66
N ALA A 639 11.85 -24.61 -21.01
CA ALA A 639 12.27 -24.34 -22.37
C ALA A 639 13.80 -24.41 -22.52
N GLY A 640 14.25 -24.87 -23.69
CA GLY A 640 15.67 -24.89 -24.03
C GLY A 640 16.21 -23.49 -24.34
N LYS A 641 17.54 -23.31 -24.19
CA LYS A 641 18.23 -22.08 -24.57
C LYS A 641 18.06 -21.78 -26.07
N THR A 642 18.01 -20.51 -26.41
CA THR A 642 17.93 -20.02 -27.79
C THR A 642 19.20 -19.27 -28.18
N SER A 643 19.29 -18.78 -29.42
CA SER A 643 20.36 -17.87 -29.87
C SER A 643 20.22 -16.44 -29.35
N TYR A 644 19.11 -16.11 -28.69
CA TYR A 644 18.83 -14.78 -28.15
C TYR A 644 19.29 -14.68 -26.69
N PRO A 645 19.55 -13.46 -26.17
CA PRO A 645 20.04 -13.26 -24.79
C PRO A 645 19.13 -13.90 -23.73
N THR A 646 17.82 -13.84 -23.93
CA THR A 646 16.84 -14.50 -23.05
C THR A 646 15.56 -14.83 -23.83
N GLN A 647 14.53 -15.28 -23.13
CA GLN A 647 13.20 -15.52 -23.65
C GLN A 647 12.18 -14.78 -22.80
N ALA A 648 11.15 -14.25 -23.44
CA ALA A 648 10.00 -13.64 -22.77
C ALA A 648 8.73 -14.24 -23.34
N ARG A 649 7.76 -14.56 -22.48
CA ARG A 649 6.42 -14.91 -22.95
C ARG A 649 5.70 -13.63 -23.40
N SER A 650 4.92 -13.67 -24.48
CA SER A 650 4.09 -12.51 -24.90
C SER A 650 3.23 -11.99 -23.75
N GLY A 651 2.70 -12.92 -22.96
CA GLY A 651 2.32 -12.68 -21.58
C GLY A 651 2.61 -13.92 -20.73
N PRO A 652 2.85 -13.77 -19.42
CA PRO A 652 2.73 -12.50 -18.70
C PRO A 652 3.96 -11.58 -18.79
N ASP A 653 5.11 -12.05 -19.27
CA ASP A 653 6.38 -11.30 -19.18
C ASP A 653 6.38 -9.99 -19.97
N TRP A 654 6.16 -10.05 -21.29
CA TRP A 654 6.25 -8.85 -22.12
C TRP A 654 5.13 -7.85 -21.80
N PHE A 655 3.92 -8.31 -21.50
CA PHE A 655 2.85 -7.43 -21.02
C PHE A 655 3.21 -6.73 -19.70
N ALA A 656 3.91 -7.37 -18.78
CA ALA A 656 4.40 -6.72 -17.56
C ALA A 656 5.43 -5.61 -17.88
N PHE A 657 6.35 -5.83 -18.81
CA PHE A 657 7.31 -4.79 -19.22
C PHE A 657 6.60 -3.63 -19.94
N ALA A 658 5.69 -3.96 -20.85
CA ALA A 658 4.92 -2.98 -21.60
C ALA A 658 4.02 -2.14 -20.68
N SER A 659 3.49 -2.73 -19.60
CA SER A 659 2.73 -1.98 -18.59
C SER A 659 3.61 -1.05 -17.76
N ASN A 660 4.86 -1.43 -17.46
CA ASN A 660 5.85 -0.52 -16.85
C ASN A 660 6.17 0.65 -17.79
N TRP A 661 6.41 0.39 -19.07
CA TRP A 661 6.66 1.44 -20.07
C TRP A 661 5.45 2.34 -20.28
N LEU A 662 4.22 1.82 -20.22
CA LEU A 662 3.01 2.63 -20.32
C LEU A 662 2.93 3.63 -19.16
N VAL A 663 3.19 3.17 -17.94
CA VAL A 663 3.21 4.04 -16.76
C VAL A 663 4.34 5.05 -16.83
N ALA A 664 5.53 4.66 -17.31
CA ALA A 664 6.63 5.59 -17.54
C ALA A 664 6.27 6.65 -18.59
N TRP A 665 5.66 6.24 -19.69
CA TRP A 665 5.22 7.13 -20.77
C TRP A 665 4.19 8.15 -20.26
N GLU A 666 3.13 7.70 -19.60
CA GLU A 666 2.07 8.61 -19.14
C GLU A 666 2.60 9.57 -18.05
N ARG A 667 3.52 9.14 -17.16
CA ARG A 667 4.07 10.02 -16.11
C ARG A 667 5.05 11.07 -16.64
N THR A 668 5.77 10.76 -17.71
CA THR A 668 6.89 11.61 -18.19
C THR A 668 6.60 12.32 -19.51
N GLY A 669 5.66 11.80 -20.30
CA GLY A 669 5.45 12.20 -21.70
C GLY A 669 6.55 11.72 -22.66
N ASP A 670 7.54 10.95 -22.18
CA ASP A 670 8.68 10.51 -22.99
C ASP A 670 8.27 9.39 -23.95
N THR A 671 8.33 9.68 -25.25
CA THR A 671 7.88 8.76 -26.29
C THR A 671 8.78 7.55 -26.46
N ARG A 672 10.00 7.51 -25.90
CA ARG A 672 10.85 6.31 -25.97
C ARG A 672 10.12 5.07 -25.44
N TRP A 673 9.31 5.26 -24.39
CA TRP A 673 8.58 4.19 -23.74
C TRP A 673 7.41 3.71 -24.59
N ARG A 674 6.68 4.65 -25.21
CA ARG A 674 5.70 4.34 -26.26
C ARG A 674 6.33 3.55 -27.40
N ASP A 675 7.49 3.97 -27.87
CA ASP A 675 8.16 3.36 -29.02
C ASP A 675 8.63 1.93 -28.71
N LYS A 676 9.07 1.65 -27.46
CA LYS A 676 9.32 0.27 -26.99
C LYS A 676 8.04 -0.59 -27.02
N ILE A 677 6.90 -0.05 -26.59
CA ILE A 677 5.61 -0.77 -26.64
C ILE A 677 5.26 -1.08 -28.10
N VAL A 678 5.19 -0.07 -28.96
CA VAL A 678 4.85 -0.21 -30.39
C VAL A 678 5.74 -1.25 -31.06
N LYS A 679 7.05 -1.20 -30.81
CA LYS A 679 8.00 -2.18 -31.36
C LYS A 679 7.64 -3.63 -31.00
N GLY A 680 7.21 -3.89 -29.77
CA GLY A 680 6.78 -5.23 -29.36
C GLY A 680 5.43 -5.62 -29.94
N LEU A 681 4.48 -4.67 -30.04
CA LEU A 681 3.19 -4.90 -30.72
C LEU A 681 3.42 -5.29 -32.19
N ASP A 682 4.25 -4.53 -32.91
CA ASP A 682 4.65 -4.79 -34.29
C ASP A 682 5.29 -6.17 -34.44
N ALA A 683 6.24 -6.51 -33.56
CA ALA A 683 6.92 -7.81 -33.60
C ALA A 683 5.95 -8.99 -33.38
N ILE A 684 5.01 -8.85 -32.44
CA ILE A 684 3.99 -9.87 -32.20
C ILE A 684 3.04 -9.95 -33.40
N ALA A 685 2.54 -8.82 -33.90
CA ALA A 685 1.61 -8.77 -35.02
C ALA A 685 2.21 -9.35 -36.32
N ALA A 686 3.51 -9.14 -36.55
CA ALA A 686 4.25 -9.66 -37.70
C ALA A 686 4.61 -11.15 -37.59
N SER A 687 4.49 -11.75 -36.40
CA SER A 687 4.81 -13.16 -36.19
C SER A 687 3.83 -14.10 -36.90
N SER A 688 4.27 -15.33 -37.17
CA SER A 688 3.57 -16.31 -38.01
C SER A 688 2.10 -16.56 -37.62
N ASN A 689 1.77 -16.44 -36.33
CA ASN A 689 0.42 -16.63 -35.79
C ASN A 689 -0.05 -15.50 -34.87
N GLY A 690 0.60 -14.33 -34.88
CA GLY A 690 0.28 -13.22 -33.98
C GLY A 690 0.51 -13.59 -32.52
N MET A 691 -0.45 -13.25 -31.64
CA MET A 691 -0.43 -13.66 -30.22
C MET A 691 -0.37 -15.19 -30.01
N PHE A 692 -0.88 -15.98 -30.97
CA PHE A 692 -0.80 -17.45 -30.90
C PHE A 692 0.60 -18.00 -31.26
N THR A 693 1.54 -17.15 -31.66
CA THR A 693 2.95 -17.56 -31.82
C THR A 693 3.63 -17.80 -30.47
N GLY A 694 3.25 -17.01 -29.46
CA GLY A 694 3.69 -17.21 -28.08
C GLY A 694 3.21 -18.56 -27.51
N PRO A 695 3.53 -18.93 -26.27
CA PRO A 695 4.01 -18.00 -25.26
C PRO A 695 5.44 -17.51 -25.49
N PRO A 696 6.50 -18.36 -25.58
CA PRO A 696 7.86 -17.86 -25.54
C PRO A 696 8.31 -17.28 -26.89
N PHE A 697 8.83 -16.06 -26.84
CA PHE A 697 9.59 -15.42 -27.90
C PHE A 697 11.07 -15.40 -27.51
N GLY A 698 11.95 -15.34 -28.51
CA GLY A 698 13.32 -14.87 -28.26
C GLY A 698 13.25 -13.40 -27.84
N TYR A 699 14.08 -12.99 -26.89
CA TYR A 699 14.05 -11.61 -26.39
C TYR A 699 15.45 -11.04 -26.19
N ASP A 700 15.62 -9.79 -26.62
CA ASP A 700 16.80 -8.99 -26.36
C ASP A 700 16.41 -7.73 -25.56
N PRO A 701 16.68 -7.68 -24.25
CA PRO A 701 16.38 -6.53 -23.40
C PRO A 701 17.09 -5.25 -23.84
N ALA A 702 18.31 -5.34 -24.38
CA ALA A 702 19.08 -4.16 -24.78
C ALA A 702 18.40 -3.38 -25.92
N THR A 703 17.65 -4.08 -26.75
CA THR A 703 16.91 -3.48 -27.87
C THR A 703 15.39 -3.53 -27.68
N ALA A 704 14.89 -4.14 -26.60
CA ALA A 704 13.48 -4.45 -26.38
C ALA A 704 12.81 -5.16 -27.58
N THR A 705 13.52 -6.12 -28.20
CA THR A 705 13.04 -6.79 -29.42
C THR A 705 12.55 -8.21 -29.12
N LEU A 706 11.34 -8.55 -29.58
CA LEU A 706 10.81 -9.91 -29.59
C LEU A 706 11.10 -10.60 -30.93
N TYR A 707 11.41 -11.89 -30.88
CA TYR A 707 11.73 -12.72 -32.05
C TYR A 707 10.86 -13.97 -32.07
N ASP A 708 10.17 -14.20 -33.20
CA ASP A 708 9.36 -15.41 -33.43
C ASP A 708 10.26 -16.66 -33.43
N LEU A 709 9.95 -17.62 -32.55
CA LEU A 709 10.65 -18.90 -32.44
C LEU A 709 9.97 -20.04 -33.23
N GLY A 710 8.84 -19.77 -33.89
CA GLY A 710 8.02 -20.76 -34.58
C GLY A 710 7.28 -21.70 -33.61
N SER A 711 7.04 -21.28 -32.37
CA SER A 711 6.53 -22.09 -31.26
C SER A 711 5.00 -22.07 -31.11
N ALA A 712 4.26 -21.73 -32.18
CA ALA A 712 2.81 -21.72 -32.13
C ALA A 712 2.27 -23.12 -31.74
N PHE A 713 1.41 -23.15 -30.73
CA PHE A 713 0.78 -24.35 -30.18
C PHE A 713 1.79 -25.39 -29.65
N THR A 714 2.86 -24.95 -28.98
CA THR A 714 3.79 -25.84 -28.23
C THR A 714 3.62 -25.77 -26.72
N GLY A 715 2.86 -24.80 -26.20
CA GLY A 715 2.65 -24.57 -24.78
C GLY A 715 1.25 -24.02 -24.50
N SER A 716 0.88 -23.93 -23.22
CA SER A 716 -0.42 -23.41 -22.81
C SER A 716 -0.47 -21.88 -22.86
N TYR A 717 -1.61 -21.33 -23.28
CA TYR A 717 -1.85 -19.87 -23.38
C TYR A 717 -2.57 -19.29 -22.15
N HIS A 718 -2.94 -20.12 -21.18
CA HIS A 718 -3.88 -19.69 -20.14
C HIS A 718 -3.40 -18.54 -19.26
N LEU A 719 -2.08 -18.38 -19.04
CA LEU A 719 -1.54 -17.28 -18.24
C LEU A 719 -1.31 -15.98 -19.04
N VAL A 720 -1.44 -16.02 -20.37
CA VAL A 720 -0.97 -14.94 -21.25
C VAL A 720 -1.68 -13.61 -20.93
N THR A 721 -2.98 -13.63 -20.64
CA THR A 721 -3.78 -12.40 -20.48
C THR A 721 -4.33 -12.16 -19.08
N ILE A 722 -4.22 -13.14 -18.18
CA ILE A 722 -4.89 -13.11 -16.87
C ILE A 722 -4.02 -12.54 -15.74
N MET A 723 -2.80 -12.11 -16.07
CA MET A 723 -1.90 -11.37 -15.16
C MET A 723 -1.91 -9.87 -15.46
N GLY A 724 -3.10 -9.27 -15.66
CA GLY A 724 -3.24 -7.85 -16.02
C GLY A 724 -3.06 -7.53 -17.53
N GLY A 725 -2.74 -8.54 -18.35
CA GLY A 725 -2.49 -8.35 -19.77
C GLY A 725 -3.72 -7.90 -20.57
N ALA A 726 -4.91 -8.40 -20.24
CA ALA A 726 -6.14 -7.96 -20.89
C ALA A 726 -6.42 -6.48 -20.58
N GLU A 727 -6.34 -6.09 -19.31
CA GLU A 727 -6.58 -4.74 -18.81
C GLU A 727 -5.60 -3.74 -19.43
N PHE A 728 -4.32 -4.12 -19.52
CA PHE A 728 -3.29 -3.36 -20.22
C PHE A 728 -3.69 -3.09 -21.68
N VAL A 729 -4.01 -4.14 -22.45
CA VAL A 729 -4.33 -3.97 -23.88
C VAL A 729 -5.64 -3.22 -24.08
N PHE A 730 -6.63 -3.43 -23.20
CA PHE A 730 -7.92 -2.74 -23.27
C PHE A 730 -7.78 -1.24 -23.07
N GLU A 731 -6.89 -0.77 -22.19
CA GLU A 731 -6.58 0.65 -22.10
C GLU A 731 -5.76 1.12 -23.30
N LEU A 732 -4.73 0.36 -23.69
CA LEU A 732 -3.78 0.71 -24.74
C LEU A 732 -4.45 1.01 -26.08
N ASP A 733 -5.52 0.27 -26.40
CA ASP A 733 -6.34 0.44 -27.60
C ASP A 733 -6.88 1.87 -27.79
N SER A 734 -7.09 2.61 -26.70
CA SER A 734 -7.52 4.03 -26.75
C SER A 734 -6.35 5.04 -26.82
N LEU A 735 -5.13 4.56 -26.62
CA LEU A 735 -3.93 5.38 -26.46
C LEU A 735 -3.00 5.30 -27.68
N ILE A 736 -2.91 4.14 -28.33
CA ILE A 736 -2.03 3.87 -29.47
C ILE A 736 -2.89 3.36 -30.64
N ASP A 737 -2.75 4.02 -31.79
CA ASP A 737 -3.37 3.57 -33.04
C ASP A 737 -2.38 2.69 -33.82
N ASP A 738 -2.59 1.37 -33.76
CA ASP A 738 -1.82 0.36 -34.48
C ASP A 738 -2.78 -0.66 -35.12
N PRO A 739 -3.08 -0.51 -36.43
CA PRO A 739 -4.03 -1.38 -37.12
C PRO A 739 -3.57 -2.84 -37.25
N ALA A 740 -2.26 -3.09 -37.34
CA ALA A 740 -1.71 -4.44 -37.48
C ALA A 740 -1.88 -5.20 -36.17
N TRP A 741 -1.50 -4.57 -35.06
CA TRP A 741 -1.76 -5.07 -33.72
C TRP A 741 -3.25 -5.25 -33.44
N ALA A 742 -4.08 -4.24 -33.72
CA ALA A 742 -5.52 -4.29 -33.46
C ALA A 742 -6.16 -5.50 -34.14
N LYS A 743 -5.77 -5.81 -35.38
CA LYS A 743 -6.22 -7.02 -36.09
C LYS A 743 -5.73 -8.30 -35.43
N ALA A 744 -4.45 -8.37 -35.04
CA ALA A 744 -3.85 -9.54 -34.41
C ALA A 744 -4.47 -9.83 -33.03
N TRP A 745 -4.66 -8.81 -32.20
CA TRP A 745 -5.31 -8.90 -30.90
C TRP A 745 -6.79 -9.27 -31.03
N THR A 746 -7.53 -8.65 -31.95
CA THR A 746 -8.94 -9.03 -32.20
C THR A 746 -9.08 -10.49 -32.59
N ARG A 747 -8.19 -10.99 -33.45
CA ARG A 747 -8.14 -12.42 -33.79
C ARG A 747 -7.86 -13.29 -32.58
N PHE A 748 -6.92 -12.90 -31.71
CA PHE A 748 -6.64 -13.63 -30.49
C PHE A 748 -7.87 -13.74 -29.58
N CYS A 749 -8.50 -12.60 -29.31
CA CYS A 749 -9.70 -12.50 -28.50
C CYS A 749 -10.88 -13.31 -29.05
N ALA A 750 -11.11 -13.28 -30.37
CA ALA A 750 -12.20 -13.99 -31.01
C ALA A 750 -12.02 -15.52 -31.00
N TYR A 751 -10.78 -16.04 -31.00
CA TYR A 751 -10.54 -17.47 -31.21
C TYR A 751 -9.96 -18.22 -30.00
N TYR A 752 -9.56 -17.55 -28.92
CA TYR A 752 -9.07 -18.21 -27.70
C TYR A 752 -10.09 -19.22 -27.17
N SER A 753 -11.32 -18.78 -26.91
CA SER A 753 -12.41 -19.62 -26.38
C SER A 753 -13.32 -20.22 -27.45
N ALA A 754 -13.09 -19.94 -28.74
CA ALA A 754 -13.95 -20.42 -29.82
C ALA A 754 -14.05 -21.96 -29.86
N PRO A 755 -15.19 -22.54 -30.31
CA PRO A 755 -15.33 -23.97 -30.51
C PRO A 755 -14.19 -24.56 -31.34
N LEU A 756 -13.79 -25.80 -31.04
CA LEU A 756 -12.61 -26.44 -31.65
C LEU A 756 -12.62 -26.37 -33.19
N ALA A 757 -13.76 -26.68 -33.83
CA ALA A 757 -13.88 -26.64 -35.28
C ALA A 757 -13.66 -25.23 -35.86
N GLU A 758 -14.24 -24.21 -35.23
CA GLU A 758 -14.05 -22.80 -35.60
C GLU A 758 -12.59 -22.37 -35.40
N ARG A 759 -12.00 -22.75 -34.26
CA ARG A 759 -10.61 -22.44 -33.93
C ARG A 759 -9.64 -23.08 -34.92
N GLN A 760 -9.82 -24.35 -35.25
CA GLN A 760 -8.96 -25.03 -36.23
C GLN A 760 -9.12 -24.50 -37.64
N ALA A 761 -10.34 -24.08 -38.02
CA ALA A 761 -10.56 -23.42 -39.31
C ALA A 761 -9.80 -22.08 -39.41
N ALA A 762 -9.71 -21.32 -38.31
CA ALA A 762 -9.06 -20.01 -38.29
C ALA A 762 -7.54 -20.04 -37.98
N LEU A 763 -7.09 -21.02 -37.19
CA LEU A 763 -5.72 -21.08 -36.64
C LEU A 763 -4.92 -22.30 -37.12
N GLY A 764 -5.57 -23.23 -37.83
CA GLY A 764 -4.97 -24.47 -38.30
C GLY A 764 -5.16 -25.66 -37.35
N PRO A 765 -4.90 -26.89 -37.83
CA PRO A 765 -5.24 -28.13 -37.13
C PRO A 765 -4.51 -28.32 -35.79
N LYS A 766 -3.38 -27.65 -35.59
CA LYS A 766 -2.60 -27.71 -34.34
C LYS A 766 -3.26 -26.97 -33.17
N ALA A 767 -4.23 -26.11 -33.41
CA ALA A 767 -4.92 -25.32 -32.38
C ALA A 767 -5.96 -26.15 -31.60
N ILE A 768 -5.47 -27.16 -30.88
CA ILE A 768 -6.31 -28.08 -30.09
C ILE A 768 -6.58 -27.55 -28.68
N ASP A 769 -7.65 -28.06 -28.06
CA ASP A 769 -8.13 -27.66 -26.74
C ASP A 769 -7.14 -27.81 -25.58
N ARG A 770 -6.07 -28.58 -25.72
CA ARG A 770 -5.05 -28.73 -24.67
C ARG A 770 -4.32 -27.42 -24.35
N TYR A 771 -4.19 -26.53 -25.33
CA TYR A 771 -3.44 -25.28 -25.18
C TYR A 771 -4.28 -24.15 -24.59
N PHE A 772 -5.59 -24.31 -24.56
CA PHE A 772 -6.56 -23.30 -24.12
C PHE A 772 -7.29 -23.82 -22.89
N ALA A 773 -7.27 -23.05 -21.81
CA ALA A 773 -7.92 -23.42 -20.57
C ALA A 773 -8.73 -22.25 -20.02
N TYR A 774 -9.66 -22.60 -19.12
CA TYR A 774 -10.48 -21.65 -18.36
C TYR A 774 -11.23 -20.61 -19.22
N PRO A 775 -12.22 -21.03 -20.04
CA PRO A 775 -13.04 -20.09 -20.82
C PRO A 775 -13.66 -18.98 -19.97
N VAL A 776 -14.10 -19.29 -18.75
CA VAL A 776 -14.65 -18.32 -17.78
C VAL A 776 -13.67 -17.16 -17.49
N TRP A 777 -12.36 -17.46 -17.34
CA TRP A 777 -11.34 -16.45 -17.05
C TRP A 777 -10.97 -15.60 -18.28
N HIS A 778 -11.43 -16.00 -19.45
CA HIS A 778 -11.12 -15.37 -20.74
C HIS A 778 -12.37 -14.84 -21.45
N ALA A 779 -13.56 -14.92 -20.84
CA ALA A 779 -14.82 -14.46 -21.42
C ALA A 779 -14.76 -12.98 -21.82
N ARG A 780 -14.01 -12.16 -21.06
CA ARG A 780 -13.71 -10.76 -21.36
C ARG A 780 -13.04 -10.54 -22.71
N LEU A 781 -12.24 -11.50 -23.18
CA LEU A 781 -11.60 -11.42 -24.49
C LEU A 781 -12.67 -11.56 -25.58
N THR A 782 -13.55 -12.55 -25.47
CA THR A 782 -14.68 -12.72 -26.38
C THR A 782 -15.60 -11.49 -26.37
N ALA A 783 -15.88 -10.92 -25.19
CA ALA A 783 -16.65 -9.69 -25.04
C ALA A 783 -15.99 -8.48 -25.73
N TRP A 784 -14.67 -8.34 -25.59
CA TRP A 784 -13.91 -7.30 -26.26
C TRP A 784 -13.98 -7.45 -27.79
N ALA A 785 -13.81 -8.67 -28.30
CA ALA A 785 -13.91 -8.95 -29.74
C ALA A 785 -15.32 -8.65 -30.26
N ALA A 786 -16.36 -9.05 -29.51
CA ALA A 786 -17.75 -8.74 -29.82
C ALA A 786 -17.97 -7.23 -29.97
N ARG A 787 -17.45 -6.44 -29.02
CA ARG A 787 -17.56 -4.98 -29.05
C ARG A 787 -16.84 -4.38 -30.26
N LYS A 788 -15.65 -4.89 -30.58
CA LYS A 788 -14.79 -4.37 -31.67
C LYS A 788 -15.32 -4.71 -33.05
N LEU A 789 -15.89 -5.90 -33.21
CA LEU A 789 -16.48 -6.38 -34.46
C LEU A 789 -17.96 -6.02 -34.59
N ASN A 790 -18.57 -5.44 -33.55
CA ASN A 790 -20.01 -5.23 -33.44
C ASN A 790 -20.80 -6.54 -33.70
N ASP A 791 -20.33 -7.64 -33.09
CA ASP A 791 -20.85 -8.99 -33.32
C ASP A 791 -21.73 -9.46 -32.13
N PRO A 792 -23.06 -9.54 -32.31
CA PRO A 792 -23.96 -9.96 -31.25
C PRO A 792 -23.85 -11.45 -30.90
N VAL A 793 -23.36 -12.30 -31.80
CA VAL A 793 -23.15 -13.73 -31.55
C VAL A 793 -21.97 -13.91 -30.60
N LEU A 794 -20.87 -13.18 -30.83
CA LEU A 794 -19.75 -13.15 -29.89
C LEU A 794 -20.16 -12.58 -28.53
N ALA A 795 -21.01 -11.55 -28.50
CA ALA A 795 -21.50 -10.99 -27.24
C ALA A 795 -22.28 -12.02 -26.40
N GLN A 796 -23.15 -12.80 -27.04
CA GLN A 796 -23.86 -13.90 -26.40
C GLN A 796 -22.91 -15.01 -25.96
N ARG A 797 -21.93 -15.35 -26.80
CA ARG A 797 -20.92 -16.38 -26.49
C ARG A 797 -20.08 -15.99 -25.27
N ALA A 798 -19.68 -14.72 -25.13
CA ALA A 798 -18.97 -14.25 -23.95
C ALA A 798 -19.75 -14.48 -22.65
N TRP A 799 -21.05 -14.18 -22.64
CA TRP A 799 -21.91 -14.47 -21.48
C TRP A 799 -22.09 -15.96 -21.25
N GLN A 800 -22.19 -16.77 -22.31
CA GLN A 800 -22.24 -18.24 -22.18
C GLN A 800 -20.94 -18.80 -21.58
N GLU A 801 -19.78 -18.30 -22.04
CA GLU A 801 -18.47 -18.67 -21.50
C GLU A 801 -18.37 -18.32 -20.01
N PHE A 802 -18.78 -17.10 -19.63
CA PHE A 802 -18.75 -16.64 -18.23
C PHE A 802 -19.71 -17.42 -17.31
N LEU A 803 -20.93 -17.70 -17.78
CA LEU A 803 -21.96 -18.39 -17.01
C LEU A 803 -21.87 -19.91 -17.05
N SER A 804 -20.96 -20.47 -17.87
CA SER A 804 -20.76 -21.91 -17.97
C SER A 804 -20.22 -22.52 -16.68
N GLU A 805 -20.63 -23.74 -16.38
CA GLU A 805 -19.94 -24.59 -15.41
C GLU A 805 -18.60 -25.02 -16.02
N GLY A 806 -17.51 -24.93 -15.25
CA GLY A 806 -16.17 -25.19 -15.75
C GLY A 806 -16.00 -26.62 -16.27
N ARG A 807 -14.91 -26.88 -17.03
CA ARG A 807 -14.52 -28.25 -17.39
C ARG A 807 -14.37 -29.09 -16.10
N GLY A 808 -15.13 -30.18 -16.00
CA GLY A 808 -15.11 -31.08 -14.85
C GLY A 808 -16.25 -30.87 -13.83
N GLY A 809 -17.29 -30.09 -14.14
CA GLY A 809 -18.49 -29.99 -13.31
C GLY A 809 -18.35 -29.11 -12.05
N LYS A 810 -17.30 -28.28 -11.97
CA LYS A 810 -17.12 -27.29 -10.90
C LYS A 810 -17.80 -25.98 -11.30
N THR A 811 -18.63 -25.43 -10.40
CA THR A 811 -19.35 -24.18 -10.64
C THR A 811 -18.36 -23.01 -10.72
N SER A 812 -18.51 -22.15 -11.73
CA SER A 812 -17.68 -20.96 -11.92
C SER A 812 -18.04 -19.79 -11.00
N ARG A 813 -19.24 -19.85 -10.40
CA ARG A 813 -19.73 -18.87 -9.43
C ARG A 813 -19.13 -19.06 -8.04
N PRO A 814 -19.05 -18.00 -7.21
CA PRO A 814 -18.66 -18.12 -5.81
C PRO A 814 -19.59 -19.08 -5.04
N ALA A 815 -19.03 -20.02 -4.28
CA ALA A 815 -19.80 -20.90 -3.40
C ALA A 815 -20.52 -20.10 -2.30
N PRO A 816 -21.62 -20.59 -1.71
CA PRO A 816 -22.23 -19.98 -0.52
C PRO A 816 -21.23 -19.87 0.65
N ILE A 817 -21.51 -18.94 1.57
CA ILE A 817 -20.76 -18.84 2.84
C ILE A 817 -21.44 -19.75 3.85
N GLU A 818 -20.65 -20.60 4.50
CA GLU A 818 -21.11 -21.53 5.53
C GLU A 818 -20.36 -21.30 6.84
N ARG A 819 -21.08 -21.43 7.95
CA ARG A 819 -20.54 -21.32 9.30
C ARG A 819 -20.00 -22.66 9.77
N VAL A 820 -18.75 -22.72 10.18
CA VAL A 820 -18.13 -23.89 10.82
C VAL A 820 -17.77 -23.55 12.27
N ALA A 821 -18.12 -24.41 13.21
CA ALA A 821 -17.92 -24.19 14.64
C ALA A 821 -17.76 -25.52 15.40
N GLY A 822 -17.43 -25.43 16.69
CA GLY A 822 -17.26 -26.59 17.56
C GLY A 822 -15.89 -27.24 17.38
N VAL A 823 -15.81 -28.56 17.54
CA VAL A 823 -14.53 -29.29 17.64
C VAL A 823 -13.71 -29.37 16.34
N SER A 824 -14.28 -28.93 15.21
CA SER A 824 -13.58 -28.94 13.91
C SER A 824 -12.63 -27.76 13.71
N VAL A 825 -12.77 -26.69 14.51
CA VAL A 825 -12.06 -25.41 14.31
C VAL A 825 -11.60 -24.83 15.64
N LEU A 826 -10.52 -24.05 15.62
CA LEU A 826 -10.01 -23.37 16.82
C LEU A 826 -11.02 -22.34 17.34
N ASP A 827 -11.48 -21.48 16.44
CA ASP A 827 -12.54 -20.51 16.65
C ASP A 827 -13.63 -20.75 15.61
N PRO A 828 -14.90 -20.46 15.94
CA PRO A 828 -15.95 -20.47 14.93
C PRO A 828 -15.62 -19.55 13.74
N ILE A 829 -15.65 -20.10 12.53
CA ILE A 829 -15.32 -19.39 11.27
C ILE A 829 -16.44 -19.42 10.23
N ASP A 830 -16.44 -18.45 9.33
CA ASP A 830 -17.21 -18.46 8.08
C ASP A 830 -16.30 -18.86 6.92
N GLU A 831 -16.74 -19.76 6.04
CA GLU A 831 -15.94 -20.24 4.91
C GLU A 831 -16.73 -20.31 3.61
N MET A 832 -16.02 -20.22 2.49
CA MET A 832 -16.55 -20.57 1.17
C MET A 832 -15.86 -21.82 0.64
N ALA A 833 -16.66 -22.83 0.32
CA ALA A 833 -16.11 -24.11 -0.08
C ALA A 833 -15.23 -24.02 -1.34
N ASN A 834 -14.01 -24.56 -1.25
CA ASN A 834 -13.03 -24.58 -2.35
C ASN A 834 -12.67 -23.18 -2.91
N VAL A 835 -12.78 -22.11 -2.12
CA VAL A 835 -12.39 -20.77 -2.56
C VAL A 835 -10.90 -20.69 -2.90
N SER A 836 -10.58 -19.93 -3.94
CA SER A 836 -9.20 -19.56 -4.30
C SER A 836 -9.18 -18.14 -4.85
N THR A 837 -8.11 -17.41 -4.56
CA THR A 837 -7.93 -16.01 -4.99
C THR A 837 -7.85 -15.91 -6.51
N ASN A 838 -7.25 -16.91 -7.16
CA ASN A 838 -7.26 -17.07 -8.62
C ASN A 838 -8.68 -17.02 -9.22
N GLN A 839 -9.58 -17.89 -8.76
CA GLN A 839 -10.96 -17.92 -9.25
C GLN A 839 -11.69 -16.62 -8.90
N SER A 840 -11.53 -16.11 -7.68
CA SER A 840 -12.21 -14.92 -7.18
C SER A 840 -11.86 -13.66 -7.97
N SER A 841 -10.56 -13.43 -8.19
CA SER A 841 -10.05 -12.29 -8.95
C SER A 841 -10.51 -12.35 -10.42
N GLN A 842 -10.26 -13.48 -11.09
CA GLN A 842 -10.58 -13.62 -12.52
C GLN A 842 -12.08 -13.62 -12.80
N TRP A 843 -12.89 -14.24 -11.95
CA TRP A 843 -14.35 -14.18 -12.08
C TRP A 843 -14.84 -12.73 -11.95
N SER A 844 -14.32 -11.98 -10.99
CA SER A 844 -14.75 -10.60 -10.75
C SER A 844 -14.33 -9.65 -11.87
N LEU A 845 -13.09 -9.72 -12.34
CA LEU A 845 -12.62 -8.89 -13.45
C LEU A 845 -13.42 -9.17 -14.73
N ASN A 846 -13.65 -10.45 -15.06
CA ASN A 846 -14.48 -10.82 -16.20
C ASN A 846 -15.91 -10.28 -16.04
N LEU A 847 -16.53 -10.40 -14.87
CA LEU A 847 -17.86 -9.82 -14.63
C LEU A 847 -17.89 -8.32 -14.93
N PHE A 848 -16.92 -7.57 -14.40
CA PHE A 848 -16.86 -6.12 -14.56
C PHE A 848 -16.71 -5.71 -16.02
N GLU A 849 -15.84 -6.40 -16.76
CA GLU A 849 -15.53 -6.11 -18.15
C GLU A 849 -16.65 -6.56 -19.09
N LEU A 850 -17.30 -7.70 -18.84
CA LEU A 850 -18.50 -8.11 -19.58
C LEU A 850 -19.62 -7.09 -19.42
N MET A 851 -19.88 -6.66 -18.18
CA MET A 851 -20.89 -5.63 -17.90
C MET A 851 -20.58 -4.32 -18.62
N ALA A 852 -19.30 -3.92 -18.71
CA ALA A 852 -18.88 -2.70 -19.39
C ALA A 852 -18.89 -2.79 -20.93
N LEU A 853 -18.59 -3.95 -21.51
CA LEU A 853 -18.43 -4.15 -22.96
C LEU A 853 -19.71 -4.60 -23.66
N VAL A 854 -20.41 -5.56 -23.05
CA VAL A 854 -21.54 -6.30 -23.63
C VAL A 854 -22.66 -6.53 -22.61
N GLY A 855 -22.81 -5.63 -21.63
CA GLY A 855 -23.85 -5.73 -20.59
C GLY A 855 -25.28 -5.76 -21.12
N ASP A 856 -25.53 -5.18 -22.30
CA ASP A 856 -26.83 -5.22 -22.98
C ASP A 856 -27.16 -6.60 -23.57
N ALA A 857 -26.14 -7.45 -23.76
CA ALA A 857 -26.30 -8.83 -24.23
C ALA A 857 -26.40 -9.84 -23.07
N ALA A 858 -26.44 -9.37 -21.81
CA ALA A 858 -26.66 -10.24 -20.66
C ALA A 858 -27.98 -11.02 -20.84
N PRO A 859 -28.03 -12.32 -20.47
CA PRO A 859 -29.21 -13.13 -20.67
C PRO A 859 -30.39 -12.63 -19.82
N ALA A 860 -31.61 -12.92 -20.28
CA ALA A 860 -32.83 -12.55 -19.56
C ALA A 860 -33.01 -13.31 -18.23
N THR A 861 -32.45 -14.52 -18.15
CA THR A 861 -32.46 -15.38 -16.96
C THR A 861 -31.08 -16.01 -16.78
N LEU A 862 -30.66 -16.21 -15.53
CA LEU A 862 -29.44 -16.97 -15.23
C LEU A 862 -29.67 -18.48 -15.44
N PRO A 863 -28.61 -19.27 -15.70
CA PRO A 863 -28.71 -20.72 -15.78
C PRO A 863 -29.21 -21.35 -14.47
N ALA A 864 -29.73 -22.58 -14.55
CA ALA A 864 -30.12 -23.36 -13.39
C ALA A 864 -28.96 -23.45 -12.38
N GLY A 865 -29.31 -23.40 -11.08
CA GLY A 865 -28.33 -23.36 -9.99
C GLY A 865 -28.06 -21.95 -9.48
N TRP A 866 -28.19 -20.89 -10.29
CA TRP A 866 -28.00 -19.49 -9.88
C TRP A 866 -29.14 -18.89 -9.05
N GLU A 867 -30.17 -19.68 -8.74
CA GLU A 867 -31.36 -19.26 -7.97
C GLU A 867 -31.00 -18.69 -6.60
#